data_AF-A0A484RJG8-F1
#
_entry.id   AF-A0A484RJG8-F1
#
_cell.length_a   1.000
_cell.length_b   1.000
_cell.length_c   1.000
_cell.angle_alpha   90.00
_cell.angle_beta   90.00
_cell.angle_gamma   90.00
#
_symmetry.space_group_name_H-M   'P 1'
#
loop_
_entity.id
_entity.type
_entity.pdbx_description
1 polymer ?
#
loop_
_entity_poly.entity_id
_entity_poly.type
_entity_poly.pdbx_seq_one_letter_code
_entity_poly.pdbx_strand_id
1 'polypeptide(L)'
;MNGTKGVAKQRLTLMFTDGPDDHELRRCITAIKKKLVAAGAKADNLPTKTEQIIEFVVGLRPAAMDAVRDWFRKNASPADSAPLTDVLETIDLGVSTEEVAGLGKEFWRAVLLEFAKADVAPRVKDFLDGKQPEDVVEAETSASPDTMPLILTTSEDVESCLAIASGNQTAYAGRFLPTLVSGIISALSGDRAEADKVAKILEDDADPLVRRFSNVVSSLGAKHILPANPGFQVREPHNFTDLELDDPQAFPVFGHVKNVLATGQIFVKVTGLVIDGDLVVLSPEQARELFPIHGDVTGFPSVVGGGWKAYMEGIWKVEHRSSEKSAHYVIVEELARAYEVVPVPFNSNDPDAIRGWLTTSYKGREEVLPVFQTLDRLIFKLPGSAGNPAKFNFDTPLDSYTSHPAARAADGRVVSIDPFPAPAQRFDCAPATTWIKRLLREATAVGGFPVFTKAQVGALVDFVSSNTDPSTTSSYRRAQASLEASFDTRAGIEESISLLLDIPRVKETIEYEKKAAVEALRQDKEGLAGEVDDLRTKKREILEEIEKQRKSHQTELERLKKVAHSQELDLERRMKAVFERAGKDGIETLAQMSLIRALLSPGTPTVAQHLSQSAPSAPVIPVSVAIPETNPLPLTTASELKRAINRTAGATGLGDMLLSNVVSACIATSVVGLIGSQHGRVTTALAGTLAGGVTCEVSITGDMFGIGDLMKAPAVVHALGSTSALSLGDFLDLRNETECASVIKLLGVNRAPPETFLPELLALGQSPKTGIGWIDKKGEMRCTRFAGPTVFLLSFVGGKSTFPMPATLASAIPLIQVDQGWLSEGITTHAPARSSIVKTAGWRDLPEIGEALARVPVDSAAPEHGEVRFAEAAACLGIERSDAIAHGVLAFRIGREDRSAIEARLPAVTADLNVYLKAFESIEIASLVNQLFAPEIAA
;
A
#
# COMPACT_ATOMS: atom_id res chain seq x y z
N MET A 1 -0.60 -5.99 -52.32
CA MET A 1 -2.06 -5.68 -52.38
C MET A 1 -2.99 -6.59 -51.56
N ASN A 2 -2.61 -7.80 -51.10
CA ASN A 2 -3.51 -8.59 -50.23
C ASN A 2 -3.37 -8.28 -48.72
N GLY A 3 -2.23 -7.74 -48.25
CA GLY A 3 -1.96 -7.51 -46.82
C GLY A 3 -2.86 -6.46 -46.16
N THR A 4 -3.00 -5.27 -46.75
CA THR A 4 -3.77 -4.14 -46.18
C THR A 4 -5.24 -4.50 -45.90
N LYS A 5 -5.87 -5.35 -46.73
CA LYS A 5 -7.23 -5.85 -46.47
C LYS A 5 -7.34 -6.75 -45.25
N GLY A 6 -6.26 -7.41 -44.84
CA GLY A 6 -6.18 -8.15 -43.57
C GLY A 6 -6.11 -7.18 -42.40
N VAL A 7 -5.17 -6.23 -42.44
CA VAL A 7 -4.94 -5.22 -41.39
C VAL A 7 -6.19 -4.37 -41.14
N ALA A 8 -6.85 -3.87 -42.20
CA ALA A 8 -8.09 -3.11 -42.07
C ALA A 8 -9.21 -3.92 -41.40
N LYS A 9 -9.38 -5.20 -41.78
CA LYS A 9 -10.35 -6.09 -41.15
C LYS A 9 -10.01 -6.32 -39.67
N GLN A 10 -8.74 -6.49 -39.34
CA GLN A 10 -8.27 -6.70 -37.96
C GLN A 10 -8.52 -5.45 -37.09
N ARG A 11 -8.11 -4.26 -37.55
CA ARG A 11 -8.33 -2.99 -36.84
C ARG A 11 -9.83 -2.68 -36.65
N LEU A 12 -10.67 -2.92 -37.66
CA LEU A 12 -12.13 -2.83 -37.52
C LEU A 12 -12.73 -3.90 -36.58
N THR A 13 -12.10 -5.07 -36.46
CA THR A 13 -12.56 -6.12 -35.54
C THR A 13 -12.30 -5.69 -34.09
N LEU A 14 -11.07 -5.27 -33.77
CA LEU A 14 -10.70 -4.74 -32.45
C LEU A 14 -11.57 -3.53 -32.04
N MET A 15 -11.76 -2.56 -32.94
CA MET A 15 -12.65 -1.41 -32.70
C MET A 15 -14.10 -1.82 -32.33
N PHE A 16 -14.60 -2.95 -32.83
CA PHE A 16 -15.94 -3.46 -32.50
C PHE A 16 -15.95 -4.51 -31.36
N THR A 17 -14.80 -5.05 -30.96
CA THR A 17 -14.65 -5.84 -29.73
C THR A 17 -14.59 -4.94 -28.51
N ASP A 18 -13.69 -3.95 -28.53
CA ASP A 18 -13.23 -3.23 -27.33
C ASP A 18 -13.73 -1.78 -27.26
N GLY A 19 -14.22 -1.22 -28.38
CA GLY A 19 -14.80 0.13 -28.43
C GLY A 19 -16.26 0.27 -27.93
N PRO A 20 -17.18 -0.69 -28.17
CA PRO A 20 -18.57 -0.58 -27.70
C PRO A 20 -18.72 -0.89 -26.21
N ASP A 21 -19.71 -0.28 -25.56
CA ASP A 21 -20.09 -0.66 -24.20
C ASP A 21 -20.90 -1.97 -24.17
N ASP A 22 -21.11 -2.47 -22.96
CA ASP A 22 -21.82 -3.73 -22.69
C ASP A 22 -23.20 -3.76 -23.39
N HIS A 23 -23.34 -4.72 -24.30
CA HIS A 23 -24.51 -4.91 -25.17
C HIS A 23 -24.81 -3.76 -26.16
N GLU A 24 -23.98 -2.72 -26.26
CA GLU A 24 -24.21 -1.57 -27.14
C GLU A 24 -24.27 -1.99 -28.62
N LEU A 25 -23.28 -2.74 -29.10
CA LEU A 25 -23.25 -3.28 -30.47
C LEU A 25 -24.48 -4.16 -30.77
N ARG A 26 -24.97 -4.90 -29.77
CA ARG A 26 -26.19 -5.73 -29.86
C ARG A 26 -27.45 -4.86 -29.93
N ARG A 27 -27.52 -3.75 -29.18
CA ARG A 27 -28.59 -2.75 -29.25
C ARG A 27 -28.60 -2.07 -30.62
N CYS A 28 -27.43 -1.73 -31.16
CA CYS A 28 -27.26 -1.19 -32.51
C CYS A 28 -27.92 -2.10 -33.56
N ILE A 29 -27.41 -3.32 -33.78
CA ILE A 29 -27.91 -4.21 -34.84
C ILE A 29 -29.41 -4.51 -34.70
N THR A 30 -29.93 -4.57 -33.47
CA THR A 30 -31.35 -4.80 -33.20
C THR A 30 -32.19 -3.59 -33.61
N ALA A 31 -31.77 -2.38 -33.25
CA ALA A 31 -32.46 -1.14 -33.58
C ALA A 31 -32.43 -0.83 -35.09
N ILE A 32 -31.30 -1.10 -35.77
CA ILE A 32 -31.15 -0.82 -37.20
C ILE A 32 -31.53 -2.00 -38.11
N LYS A 33 -32.03 -3.13 -37.59
CA LYS A 33 -32.35 -4.35 -38.37
C LYS A 33 -33.09 -4.06 -39.68
N LYS A 34 -34.13 -3.24 -39.65
CA LYS A 34 -34.92 -2.85 -40.85
C LYS A 34 -34.09 -2.06 -41.89
N LYS A 35 -33.17 -1.20 -41.43
CA LYS A 35 -32.23 -0.47 -42.31
C LYS A 35 -31.18 -1.40 -42.91
N LEU A 36 -30.66 -2.36 -42.13
CA LEU A 36 -29.69 -3.35 -42.61
C LEU A 36 -30.28 -4.23 -43.72
N VAL A 37 -31.50 -4.73 -43.57
CA VAL A 37 -32.21 -5.46 -44.64
C VAL A 37 -32.41 -4.56 -45.88
N ALA A 38 -32.86 -3.31 -45.69
CA ALA A 38 -33.05 -2.37 -46.81
C ALA A 38 -31.73 -2.01 -47.53
N ALA A 39 -30.59 -2.03 -46.83
CA ALA A 39 -29.25 -1.86 -47.39
C ALA A 39 -28.64 -3.16 -47.96
N GLY A 40 -29.40 -4.25 -48.01
CA GLY A 40 -28.99 -5.52 -48.63
C GLY A 40 -28.10 -6.42 -47.76
N ALA A 41 -28.07 -6.22 -46.44
CA ALA A 41 -27.44 -7.15 -45.51
C ALA A 41 -28.38 -8.32 -45.17
N LYS A 42 -27.81 -9.52 -44.96
CA LYS A 42 -28.54 -10.76 -44.58
C LYS A 42 -28.97 -10.73 -43.10
N ALA A 43 -29.76 -9.73 -42.72
CA ALA A 43 -30.08 -9.40 -41.33
C ALA A 43 -31.37 -10.06 -40.81
N ASP A 44 -31.98 -10.99 -41.56
CA ASP A 44 -33.26 -11.63 -41.21
C ASP A 44 -33.19 -12.39 -39.87
N ASN A 45 -32.10 -13.14 -39.68
CA ASN A 45 -31.70 -13.75 -38.41
C ASN A 45 -30.44 -13.04 -37.91
N LEU A 46 -30.57 -12.21 -36.88
CA LEU A 46 -29.41 -11.56 -36.25
C LEU A 46 -28.65 -12.55 -35.36
N PRO A 47 -27.30 -12.53 -35.34
CA PRO A 47 -26.53 -13.38 -34.43
C PRO A 47 -26.76 -13.03 -32.95
N THR A 48 -26.57 -14.01 -32.07
CA THR A 48 -26.82 -13.88 -30.63
C THR A 48 -25.55 -13.84 -29.77
N LYS A 49 -24.43 -14.37 -30.27
CA LYS A 49 -23.10 -14.29 -29.64
C LYS A 49 -22.35 -13.02 -30.08
N THR A 50 -21.60 -12.41 -29.19
CA THR A 50 -20.83 -11.16 -29.47
C THR A 50 -19.85 -11.33 -30.63
N GLU A 51 -19.06 -12.42 -30.64
CA GLU A 51 -18.13 -12.78 -31.73
C GLU A 51 -18.82 -12.72 -33.11
N GLN A 52 -19.97 -13.40 -33.22
CA GLN A 52 -20.74 -13.52 -34.46
C GLN A 52 -21.42 -12.19 -34.85
N ILE A 53 -21.73 -11.34 -33.88
CA ILE A 53 -22.22 -9.97 -34.13
C ILE A 53 -21.08 -9.11 -34.71
N ILE A 54 -19.85 -9.22 -34.18
CA ILE A 54 -18.68 -8.50 -34.68
C ILE A 54 -18.34 -8.96 -36.10
N GLU A 55 -18.25 -10.27 -36.36
CA GLU A 55 -18.04 -10.82 -37.71
C GLU A 55 -19.11 -10.34 -38.71
N PHE A 56 -20.38 -10.30 -38.28
CA PHE A 56 -21.50 -9.82 -39.08
C PHE A 56 -21.39 -8.33 -39.40
N VAL A 57 -21.01 -7.49 -38.42
CA VAL A 57 -20.85 -6.03 -38.59
C VAL A 57 -19.64 -5.70 -39.47
N VAL A 58 -18.48 -6.31 -39.20
CA VAL A 58 -17.26 -6.14 -40.03
C VAL A 58 -17.47 -6.67 -41.46
N GLY A 59 -18.38 -7.62 -41.66
CA GLY A 59 -18.80 -8.12 -42.98
C GLY A 59 -19.82 -7.26 -43.74
N LEU A 60 -20.25 -6.11 -43.21
CA LEU A 60 -21.26 -5.25 -43.87
C LEU A 60 -20.70 -4.52 -45.10
N ARG A 61 -21.58 -4.30 -46.10
CA ARG A 61 -21.31 -3.39 -47.22
C ARG A 61 -21.35 -1.93 -46.74
N PRO A 62 -20.65 -0.97 -47.39
CA PRO A 62 -20.58 0.43 -46.95
C PRO A 62 -21.94 1.06 -46.61
N ALA A 63 -22.94 0.96 -47.49
CA ALA A 63 -24.29 1.51 -47.25
C ALA A 63 -25.04 0.89 -46.04
N ALA A 64 -24.63 -0.29 -45.57
CA ALA A 64 -25.12 -0.91 -44.34
C ALA A 64 -24.25 -0.55 -43.12
N MET A 65 -22.94 -0.36 -43.31
CA MET A 65 -22.02 0.16 -42.29
C MET A 65 -22.33 1.63 -41.94
N ASP A 66 -22.74 2.46 -42.90
CA ASP A 66 -23.18 3.82 -42.62
C ASP A 66 -24.39 3.84 -41.70
N ALA A 67 -25.30 2.87 -41.78
CA ALA A 67 -26.41 2.74 -40.84
C ALA A 67 -25.96 2.36 -39.41
N VAL A 68 -24.79 1.71 -39.25
CA VAL A 68 -24.13 1.47 -37.96
C VAL A 68 -23.51 2.76 -37.42
N ARG A 69 -22.71 3.46 -38.24
CA ARG A 69 -22.11 4.77 -37.89
C ARG A 69 -23.17 5.78 -37.46
N ASP A 70 -24.26 5.86 -38.21
CA ASP A 70 -25.40 6.76 -37.96
C ASP A 70 -26.18 6.41 -36.67
N TRP A 71 -26.04 5.18 -36.16
CA TRP A 71 -26.59 4.76 -34.86
C TRP A 71 -25.64 5.14 -33.72
N PHE A 72 -24.35 4.77 -33.79
CA PHE A 72 -23.37 5.11 -32.75
C PHE A 72 -23.28 6.63 -32.56
N ARG A 73 -23.26 7.43 -33.63
CA ARG A 73 -23.29 8.91 -33.60
C ARG A 73 -24.46 9.51 -32.77
N LYS A 74 -25.53 8.74 -32.55
CA LYS A 74 -26.77 9.19 -31.89
C LYS A 74 -27.05 8.49 -30.55
N ASN A 75 -26.26 7.48 -30.18
CA ASN A 75 -26.54 6.61 -29.03
C ASN A 75 -25.31 6.28 -28.16
N ALA A 76 -24.08 6.48 -28.66
CA ALA A 76 -22.87 6.18 -27.92
C ALA A 76 -22.56 7.26 -26.87
N SER A 77 -21.99 6.82 -25.74
CA SER A 77 -21.58 7.71 -24.66
C SER A 77 -20.10 8.11 -24.82
N PRO A 78 -19.72 9.39 -24.64
CA PRO A 78 -18.31 9.80 -24.55
C PRO A 78 -17.66 9.45 -23.19
N ALA A 79 -18.32 8.66 -22.35
CA ALA A 79 -17.68 8.02 -21.20
C ALA A 79 -16.61 7.01 -21.66
N ASP A 80 -15.62 6.80 -20.80
CA ASP A 80 -14.53 5.83 -20.93
C ASP A 80 -13.73 5.96 -22.25
N SER A 81 -13.51 7.19 -22.73
CA SER A 81 -12.76 7.46 -23.98
C SER A 81 -11.53 8.33 -23.73
N ALA A 82 -10.38 7.91 -24.25
CA ALA A 82 -9.14 8.69 -24.21
C ALA A 82 -9.26 10.00 -25.02
N PRO A 83 -8.46 11.05 -24.71
CA PRO A 83 -8.42 12.26 -25.51
C PRO A 83 -7.96 11.98 -26.95
N LEU A 84 -8.58 12.65 -27.92
CA LEU A 84 -8.28 12.43 -29.35
C LEU A 84 -6.85 12.85 -29.73
N THR A 85 -6.23 13.76 -28.98
CA THR A 85 -4.80 14.09 -29.09
C THR A 85 -3.92 12.86 -28.89
N ASP A 86 -4.11 12.19 -27.77
CA ASP A 86 -3.30 11.09 -27.27
C ASP A 86 -3.47 9.84 -28.16
N VAL A 87 -4.69 9.65 -28.68
CA VAL A 87 -5.04 8.66 -29.69
C VAL A 87 -4.34 8.94 -31.02
N LEU A 88 -4.24 10.20 -31.45
CA LEU A 88 -3.55 10.59 -32.68
C LEU A 88 -2.03 10.49 -32.54
N GLU A 89 -1.46 10.85 -31.38
CA GLU A 89 -0.04 10.62 -31.06
C GLU A 89 0.28 9.12 -31.04
N THR A 90 -0.58 8.30 -30.45
CA THR A 90 -0.47 6.83 -30.48
C THR A 90 -0.51 6.27 -31.91
N ILE A 91 -1.32 6.85 -32.82
CA ILE A 91 -1.35 6.45 -34.23
C ILE A 91 -0.08 6.92 -34.98
N ASP A 92 0.40 8.14 -34.71
CA ASP A 92 1.62 8.70 -35.30
C ASP A 92 2.90 7.93 -34.89
N LEU A 93 2.91 7.31 -33.70
CA LEU A 93 4.01 6.46 -33.20
C LEU A 93 4.19 5.14 -33.98
N GLY A 94 3.31 4.81 -34.94
CA GLY A 94 3.55 3.71 -35.89
C GLY A 94 3.31 2.30 -35.36
N VAL A 95 2.53 2.16 -34.28
CA VAL A 95 2.24 0.92 -33.52
C VAL A 95 1.96 -0.29 -34.44
N SER A 96 2.68 -1.38 -34.21
CA SER A 96 2.63 -2.60 -35.04
C SER A 96 1.29 -3.35 -34.91
N THR A 97 1.02 -4.27 -35.84
CA THR A 97 -0.21 -5.09 -35.82
C THR A 97 -0.34 -6.04 -34.63
N GLU A 98 0.73 -6.25 -33.86
CA GLU A 98 0.73 -7.06 -32.64
C GLU A 98 0.47 -6.17 -31.42
N GLU A 99 1.17 -5.03 -31.31
CA GLU A 99 0.96 -4.04 -30.25
C GLU A 99 -0.43 -3.37 -30.32
N VAL A 100 -1.01 -3.22 -31.52
CA VAL A 100 -2.39 -2.70 -31.72
C VAL A 100 -3.43 -3.55 -30.97
N ALA A 101 -3.17 -4.85 -30.73
CA ALA A 101 -4.06 -5.70 -29.93
C ALA A 101 -3.94 -5.48 -28.41
N GLY A 102 -2.90 -4.78 -27.94
CA GLY A 102 -2.71 -4.36 -26.54
C GLY A 102 -3.24 -2.96 -26.23
N LEU A 103 -3.76 -2.23 -27.21
CA LEU A 103 -4.35 -0.90 -26.99
C LEU A 103 -5.69 -1.05 -26.24
N GLY A 104 -5.81 -0.42 -25.07
CA GLY A 104 -6.93 -0.62 -24.15
C GLY A 104 -8.28 -0.04 -24.61
N LYS A 105 -9.35 -0.40 -23.87
CA LYS A 105 -10.75 0.01 -24.14
C LYS A 105 -10.88 1.50 -24.48
N GLU A 106 -10.23 2.37 -23.72
CA GLU A 106 -10.36 3.82 -23.85
C GLU A 106 -9.86 4.37 -25.19
N PHE A 107 -8.82 3.76 -25.78
CA PHE A 107 -8.33 4.07 -27.12
C PHE A 107 -9.35 3.64 -28.17
N TRP A 108 -9.81 2.38 -28.12
CA TRP A 108 -10.79 1.87 -29.08
C TRP A 108 -12.15 2.58 -28.97
N ARG A 109 -12.52 3.04 -27.78
CA ARG A 109 -13.70 3.88 -27.53
C ARG A 109 -13.59 5.21 -28.27
N ALA A 110 -12.48 5.91 -28.13
CA ALA A 110 -12.22 7.16 -28.83
C ALA A 110 -12.19 6.97 -30.36
N VAL A 111 -11.56 5.90 -30.85
CA VAL A 111 -11.53 5.53 -32.28
C VAL A 111 -12.94 5.23 -32.81
N LEU A 112 -13.78 4.50 -32.06
CA LEU A 112 -15.17 4.23 -32.43
C LEU A 112 -16.04 5.50 -32.48
N LEU A 113 -15.87 6.39 -31.49
CA LEU A 113 -16.57 7.68 -31.44
C LEU A 113 -16.16 8.60 -32.60
N GLU A 114 -14.88 8.60 -32.99
CA GLU A 114 -14.36 9.32 -34.15
C GLU A 114 -14.90 8.73 -35.46
N PHE A 115 -14.81 7.41 -35.65
CA PHE A 115 -15.35 6.68 -36.80
C PHE A 115 -16.86 6.91 -37.00
N ALA A 116 -17.61 7.09 -35.90
CA ALA A 116 -19.03 7.40 -35.92
C ALA A 116 -19.34 8.82 -36.44
N LYS A 117 -18.41 9.77 -36.46
CA LYS A 117 -18.65 11.14 -36.96
C LYS A 117 -19.00 11.15 -38.47
N ALA A 118 -19.49 12.29 -38.95
CA ALA A 118 -19.85 12.47 -40.35
C ALA A 118 -18.61 12.73 -41.21
N ASP A 119 -17.82 13.72 -40.78
CA ASP A 119 -16.42 13.91 -41.16
C ASP A 119 -15.55 13.23 -40.10
N VAL A 120 -14.55 12.46 -40.51
CA VAL A 120 -13.73 11.59 -39.64
C VAL A 120 -12.28 12.00 -39.82
N ALA A 121 -11.56 12.23 -38.71
CA ALA A 121 -10.14 12.60 -38.73
C ALA A 121 -9.34 11.72 -39.70
N PRO A 122 -8.67 12.28 -40.74
CA PRO A 122 -8.06 11.49 -41.82
C PRO A 122 -7.11 10.40 -41.31
N ARG A 123 -6.29 10.71 -40.30
CA ARG A 123 -5.38 9.77 -39.64
C ARG A 123 -6.09 8.56 -39.02
N VAL A 124 -7.23 8.75 -38.36
CA VAL A 124 -8.02 7.64 -37.77
C VAL A 124 -8.66 6.80 -38.87
N LYS A 125 -9.10 7.43 -39.96
CA LYS A 125 -9.60 6.72 -41.13
C LYS A 125 -8.49 5.90 -41.80
N ASP A 126 -7.32 6.49 -42.06
CA ASP A 126 -6.19 5.84 -42.70
C ASP A 126 -5.61 4.69 -41.85
N PHE A 127 -5.61 4.85 -40.51
CA PHE A 127 -5.36 3.79 -39.56
C PHE A 127 -6.36 2.63 -39.71
N LEU A 128 -7.68 2.91 -39.68
CA LEU A 128 -8.72 1.87 -39.84
C LEU A 128 -8.74 1.22 -41.24
N ASP A 129 -8.40 1.96 -42.29
CA ASP A 129 -8.21 1.46 -43.68
C ASP A 129 -6.92 0.63 -43.84
N GLY A 130 -6.12 0.48 -42.77
CA GLY A 130 -4.97 -0.43 -42.72
C GLY A 130 -3.71 0.08 -43.40
N LYS A 131 -3.57 1.39 -43.60
CA LYS A 131 -2.34 2.04 -44.07
C LYS A 131 -1.31 2.15 -42.94
N GLN A 132 -0.04 2.32 -43.30
CA GLN A 132 1.03 2.76 -42.41
C GLN A 132 1.42 4.22 -42.71
N PRO A 133 2.10 4.93 -41.78
CA PRO A 133 2.51 6.32 -41.99
C PRO A 133 3.36 6.53 -43.25
N GLU A 134 4.15 5.51 -43.64
CA GLU A 134 5.00 5.53 -44.84
C GLU A 134 4.18 5.63 -46.15
N ASP A 135 3.01 4.96 -46.24
CA ASP A 135 2.12 4.99 -47.42
C ASP A 135 1.59 6.40 -47.76
N VAL A 136 1.66 7.34 -46.82
CA VAL A 136 1.09 8.70 -46.95
C VAL A 136 2.12 9.69 -47.51
N VAL A 137 3.41 9.37 -47.45
CA VAL A 137 4.50 10.29 -47.84
C VAL A 137 4.82 10.21 -49.35
N GLU A 138 4.56 9.09 -50.01
CA GLU A 138 4.90 8.87 -51.44
C GLU A 138 4.24 9.85 -52.43
N ALA A 139 3.25 10.65 -52.01
CA ALA A 139 2.56 11.59 -52.90
C ALA A 139 3.35 12.87 -53.22
N GLU A 140 4.20 13.37 -52.32
CA GLU A 140 4.82 14.70 -52.44
C GLU A 140 6.30 14.78 -52.00
N THR A 141 7.16 13.85 -52.44
CA THR A 141 8.52 14.23 -52.91
C THR A 141 9.24 13.10 -53.65
N SER A 142 9.74 13.36 -54.85
CA SER A 142 10.56 12.42 -55.61
C SER A 142 12.05 12.53 -55.24
N ALA A 143 12.51 11.72 -54.30
CA ALA A 143 13.93 11.50 -54.01
C ALA A 143 14.20 10.02 -53.73
N SER A 144 15.40 9.53 -54.07
CA SER A 144 15.79 8.14 -53.83
C SER A 144 15.98 7.87 -52.33
N PRO A 145 15.60 6.69 -51.80
CA PRO A 145 16.02 6.25 -50.48
C PRO A 145 17.49 5.83 -50.52
N ASP A 146 18.40 6.81 -50.50
CA ASP A 146 19.80 6.54 -50.17
C ASP A 146 19.91 6.03 -48.72
N THR A 147 20.84 5.11 -48.50
CA THR A 147 21.00 4.33 -47.28
C THR A 147 21.06 5.20 -46.03
N MET A 148 20.25 4.91 -44.99
CA MET A 148 20.45 5.53 -43.68
C MET A 148 21.89 5.27 -43.20
N PRO A 149 22.67 6.31 -42.85
CA PRO A 149 23.98 6.10 -42.26
C PRO A 149 23.82 5.47 -40.87
N LEU A 150 24.34 4.26 -40.70
CA LEU A 150 24.54 3.68 -39.38
C LEU A 150 25.57 4.52 -38.64
N ILE A 151 25.14 5.22 -37.58
CA ILE A 151 26.05 5.87 -36.63
C ILE A 151 26.81 4.75 -35.89
N LEU A 152 27.98 4.41 -36.43
CA LEU A 152 28.86 3.35 -35.93
C LEU A 152 29.51 3.78 -34.61
N THR A 153 28.92 3.33 -33.50
CA THR A 153 29.51 3.47 -32.17
C THR A 153 30.63 2.44 -31.96
N THR A 154 31.73 2.88 -31.37
CA THR A 154 32.93 2.07 -31.11
C THR A 154 33.20 1.93 -29.60
N SER A 155 34.02 0.96 -29.19
CA SER A 155 34.42 0.80 -27.78
C SER A 155 35.07 2.06 -27.20
N GLU A 156 35.89 2.73 -28.02
CA GLU A 156 36.58 3.97 -27.69
C GLU A 156 35.61 5.15 -27.46
N ASP A 157 34.41 5.13 -28.08
CA ASP A 157 33.37 6.13 -27.80
C ASP A 157 32.74 5.91 -26.42
N VAL A 158 32.57 4.65 -26.01
CA VAL A 158 32.06 4.29 -24.68
C VAL A 158 33.08 4.67 -23.60
N GLU A 159 34.36 4.39 -23.83
CA GLU A 159 35.48 4.80 -22.97
C GLU A 159 35.59 6.34 -22.88
N SER A 160 35.43 7.05 -24.01
CA SER A 160 35.40 8.52 -24.04
C SER A 160 34.19 9.09 -23.27
N CYS A 161 33.00 8.49 -23.41
CA CYS A 161 31.83 8.90 -22.63
C CYS A 161 32.02 8.68 -21.12
N LEU A 162 32.69 7.59 -20.72
CA LEU A 162 33.09 7.33 -19.33
C LEU A 162 34.12 8.35 -18.81
N ALA A 163 35.09 8.77 -19.62
CA ALA A 163 36.05 9.81 -19.27
C ALA A 163 35.38 11.18 -19.05
N ILE A 164 34.45 11.56 -19.93
CA ILE A 164 33.66 12.79 -19.79
C ILE A 164 32.77 12.74 -18.53
N ALA A 165 32.07 11.62 -18.31
CA ALA A 165 31.19 11.42 -17.15
C ALA A 165 31.93 11.37 -15.80
N SER A 166 33.24 11.04 -15.80
CA SER A 166 34.10 11.05 -14.61
C SER A 166 34.86 12.37 -14.39
N GLY A 167 34.63 13.38 -15.23
CA GLY A 167 35.04 14.77 -14.98
C GLY A 167 36.04 15.37 -15.97
N ASN A 168 36.59 14.59 -16.90
CA ASN A 168 37.47 15.11 -17.96
C ASN A 168 36.65 15.80 -19.06
N GLN A 169 36.31 17.06 -18.84
CA GLN A 169 35.56 17.91 -19.79
C GLN A 169 36.43 18.41 -20.96
N THR A 170 36.90 17.50 -21.81
CA THR A 170 37.43 17.84 -23.15
C THR A 170 36.43 17.44 -24.21
N ALA A 171 35.99 18.38 -25.05
CA ALA A 171 35.09 18.08 -26.16
C ALA A 171 35.81 17.27 -27.26
N TYR A 172 35.41 16.01 -27.44
CA TYR A 172 35.97 15.07 -28.43
C TYR A 172 35.42 15.35 -29.83
N ALA A 173 35.80 16.50 -30.39
CA ALA A 173 35.37 16.94 -31.71
C ALA A 173 35.64 15.88 -32.80
N GLY A 174 34.62 15.60 -33.61
CA GLY A 174 34.67 14.57 -34.67
C GLY A 174 34.06 13.22 -34.29
N ARG A 175 33.54 13.02 -33.07
CA ARG A 175 32.76 11.82 -32.70
C ARG A 175 31.44 12.18 -32.04
N PHE A 176 30.34 11.65 -32.58
CA PHE A 176 28.98 12.00 -32.16
C PHE A 176 28.68 11.69 -30.69
N LEU A 177 28.81 10.43 -30.25
CA LEU A 177 28.38 10.02 -28.91
C LEU A 177 29.13 10.78 -27.79
N PRO A 178 30.47 10.91 -27.83
CA PRO A 178 31.22 11.69 -26.83
C PRO A 178 30.90 13.18 -26.90
N THR A 179 30.72 13.76 -28.10
CA THR A 179 30.32 15.16 -28.25
C THR A 179 28.95 15.41 -27.62
N LEU A 180 27.95 14.55 -27.87
CA LEU A 180 26.62 14.67 -27.30
C LEU A 180 26.63 14.54 -25.76
N VAL A 181 27.35 13.55 -25.22
CA VAL A 181 27.49 13.37 -23.76
C VAL A 181 28.17 14.58 -23.11
N SER A 182 29.20 15.14 -23.74
CA SER A 182 29.84 16.39 -23.29
C SER A 182 28.86 17.56 -23.29
N GLY A 183 28.06 17.74 -24.34
CA GLY A 183 27.06 18.81 -24.42
C GLY A 183 25.95 18.68 -23.37
N ILE A 184 25.44 17.48 -23.15
CA ILE A 184 24.43 17.19 -22.13
C ILE A 184 24.99 17.48 -20.72
N ILE A 185 26.22 17.05 -20.42
CA ILE A 185 26.84 17.30 -19.12
C ILE A 185 27.11 18.79 -18.91
N SER A 186 27.65 19.51 -19.90
CA SER A 186 27.86 20.97 -19.80
C SER A 186 26.54 21.73 -19.61
N ALA A 187 25.47 21.33 -20.31
CA ALA A 187 24.13 21.90 -20.16
C ALA A 187 23.53 21.63 -18.77
N LEU A 188 23.74 20.43 -18.20
CA LEU A 188 23.29 20.07 -16.86
C LEU A 188 24.14 20.70 -15.74
N SER A 189 25.42 20.98 -15.97
CA SER A 189 26.32 21.66 -15.02
C SER A 189 26.29 23.19 -15.14
N GLY A 190 25.45 23.76 -16.01
CA GLY A 190 25.32 25.21 -16.22
C GLY A 190 26.45 25.86 -17.02
N ASP A 191 27.38 25.10 -17.61
CA ASP A 191 28.39 25.65 -18.52
C ASP A 191 27.76 25.90 -19.89
N ARG A 192 27.07 27.04 -19.98
CA ARG A 192 26.41 27.48 -21.20
C ARG A 192 27.40 27.80 -22.33
N ALA A 193 28.64 28.19 -22.03
CA ALA A 193 29.60 28.54 -23.08
C ALA A 193 30.06 27.28 -23.84
N GLU A 194 30.37 26.20 -23.11
CA GLU A 194 30.71 24.93 -23.72
C GLU A 194 29.46 24.22 -24.28
N ALA A 195 28.29 24.35 -23.64
CA ALA A 195 27.03 23.79 -24.16
C ALA A 195 26.58 24.44 -25.47
N ASP A 196 26.56 25.78 -25.58
CA ASP A 196 26.18 26.51 -26.81
C ASP A 196 27.20 26.24 -27.95
N LYS A 197 28.47 25.97 -27.61
CA LYS A 197 29.53 25.56 -28.54
C LYS A 197 29.33 24.12 -29.04
N VAL A 198 29.03 23.17 -28.14
CA VAL A 198 28.73 21.79 -28.52
C VAL A 198 27.42 21.70 -29.32
N ALA A 199 26.40 22.48 -28.97
CA ALA A 199 25.17 22.56 -29.74
C ALA A 199 25.44 22.96 -31.19
N LYS A 200 26.33 23.94 -31.45
CA LYS A 200 26.76 24.31 -32.80
C LYS A 200 27.51 23.19 -33.52
N ILE A 201 28.41 22.48 -32.84
CA ILE A 201 29.12 21.33 -33.43
C ILE A 201 28.12 20.24 -33.88
N LEU A 202 27.02 20.04 -33.16
CA LEU A 202 25.94 19.13 -33.53
C LEU A 202 24.99 19.70 -34.60
N GLU A 203 24.85 21.03 -34.70
CA GLU A 203 24.02 21.73 -35.69
C GLU A 203 24.70 21.80 -37.08
N ASP A 204 26.02 21.97 -37.11
CA ASP A 204 26.87 22.01 -38.31
C ASP A 204 27.19 20.60 -38.88
N ASP A 205 26.82 19.51 -38.18
CA ASP A 205 27.05 18.12 -38.62
C ASP A 205 26.35 17.81 -39.96
N ALA A 206 26.80 16.80 -40.69
CA ALA A 206 26.20 16.39 -41.96
C ALA A 206 24.88 15.60 -41.78
N ASP A 207 24.72 14.89 -40.66
CA ASP A 207 23.61 13.98 -40.43
C ASP A 207 22.36 14.69 -39.83
N PRO A 208 21.17 14.62 -40.48
CA PRO A 208 19.96 15.29 -40.00
C PRO A 208 19.42 14.72 -38.67
N LEU A 209 19.81 13.52 -38.26
CA LEU A 209 19.50 12.95 -36.95
C LEU A 209 20.44 13.52 -35.88
N VAL A 210 21.73 13.69 -36.18
CA VAL A 210 22.69 14.37 -35.28
C VAL A 210 22.24 15.82 -35.00
N ARG A 211 21.81 16.55 -36.03
CA ARG A 211 21.27 17.91 -35.91
C ARG A 211 20.05 18.02 -34.98
N ARG A 212 19.27 16.95 -34.78
CA ARG A 212 18.15 16.99 -33.82
C ARG A 212 18.64 17.07 -32.37
N PHE A 213 19.85 16.59 -32.08
CA PHE A 213 20.41 16.62 -30.72
C PHE A 213 20.99 17.98 -30.31
N SER A 214 21.31 18.89 -31.24
CA SER A 214 21.66 20.28 -30.87
C SER A 214 20.52 20.94 -30.08
N ASN A 215 19.27 20.73 -30.52
CA ASN A 215 18.07 21.19 -29.81
C ASN A 215 17.91 20.57 -28.41
N VAL A 216 18.39 19.34 -28.20
CA VAL A 216 18.39 18.70 -26.87
C VAL A 216 19.38 19.40 -25.93
N VAL A 217 20.61 19.62 -26.38
CA VAL A 217 21.64 20.35 -25.61
C VAL A 217 21.19 21.79 -25.32
N SER A 218 20.73 22.53 -26.33
CA SER A 218 20.25 23.91 -26.20
C SER A 218 19.03 24.02 -25.29
N SER A 219 18.08 23.08 -25.35
CA SER A 219 16.87 23.13 -24.50
C SER A 219 17.13 22.66 -23.06
N LEU A 220 18.14 21.83 -22.81
CA LEU A 220 18.62 21.53 -21.46
C LEU A 220 19.30 22.76 -20.85
N GLY A 221 20.23 23.41 -21.58
CA GLY A 221 20.93 24.61 -21.13
C GLY A 221 20.02 25.83 -20.94
N ALA A 222 18.88 25.88 -21.64
CA ALA A 222 17.84 26.88 -21.43
C ALA A 222 16.93 26.60 -20.22
N LYS A 223 16.89 25.37 -19.70
CA LYS A 223 16.03 24.95 -18.57
C LYS A 223 16.78 24.86 -17.24
N HIS A 224 18.05 24.45 -17.25
CA HIS A 224 18.87 24.33 -16.04
C HIS A 224 19.57 25.64 -15.67
N ILE A 225 18.85 26.50 -14.94
CA ILE A 225 19.43 27.69 -14.30
C ILE A 225 20.13 27.28 -13.00
N LEU A 226 21.30 26.65 -13.11
CA LEU A 226 22.28 26.54 -12.03
C LEU A 226 23.28 27.71 -12.13
N PRO A 227 23.78 28.24 -11.00
CA PRO A 227 24.93 29.14 -11.02
C PRO A 227 26.16 28.35 -11.49
N ALA A 228 26.78 28.79 -12.58
CA ALA A 228 27.98 28.15 -13.12
C ALA A 228 29.17 28.36 -12.16
N ASN A 229 29.39 27.39 -11.27
CA ASN A 229 30.53 27.38 -10.34
C ASN A 229 31.78 26.82 -11.06
N PRO A 230 32.86 27.60 -11.22
CA PRO A 230 34.11 27.06 -11.79
C PRO A 230 34.74 25.96 -10.91
N GLY A 231 34.45 25.96 -9.61
CA GLY A 231 34.92 24.96 -8.66
C GLY A 231 36.43 25.05 -8.39
N PHE A 232 37.02 23.94 -7.96
CA PHE A 232 38.46 23.87 -7.72
C PHE A 232 39.24 23.95 -9.04
N GLN A 233 40.08 24.97 -9.16
CA GLN A 233 41.02 25.12 -10.27
C GLN A 233 42.25 24.26 -9.98
N VAL A 234 42.16 22.97 -10.30
CA VAL A 234 43.23 21.99 -10.05
C VAL A 234 44.38 22.21 -11.04
N ARG A 235 45.55 22.55 -10.53
CA ARG A 235 46.81 22.49 -11.29
C ARG A 235 47.43 21.09 -11.12
N GLU A 236 47.86 20.51 -12.24
CA GLU A 236 48.67 19.29 -12.22
C GLU A 236 50.11 19.60 -11.81
N PRO A 237 50.78 18.75 -11.02
CA PRO A 237 52.11 19.03 -10.50
C PRO A 237 53.17 18.96 -11.59
N HIS A 238 54.12 19.88 -11.53
CA HIS A 238 55.33 19.78 -12.32
C HIS A 238 56.28 18.76 -11.67
N ASN A 239 56.89 17.89 -12.49
CA ASN A 239 57.98 17.03 -12.03
C ASN A 239 59.24 17.89 -11.81
N PHE A 240 60.01 17.62 -10.76
CA PHE A 240 61.29 18.28 -10.54
C PHE A 240 62.32 17.83 -11.59
N THR A 241 62.48 18.64 -12.64
CA THR A 241 63.71 18.75 -13.45
C THR A 241 64.72 19.66 -12.76
N ASP A 242 66.00 19.57 -13.17
CA ASP A 242 67.14 20.31 -12.60
C ASP A 242 67.02 21.84 -12.78
N LEU A 243 66.21 22.47 -11.92
CA LEU A 243 66.01 23.91 -11.83
C LEU A 243 66.99 24.51 -10.81
N GLU A 244 67.66 25.59 -11.20
CA GLU A 244 68.48 26.38 -10.29
C GLU A 244 67.58 27.07 -9.25
N LEU A 245 67.78 26.77 -7.97
CA LEU A 245 67.03 27.40 -6.87
C LEU A 245 67.61 28.80 -6.59
N ASP A 246 66.84 29.85 -6.90
CA ASP A 246 67.26 31.27 -6.83
C ASP A 246 67.82 31.71 -5.45
N ASP A 247 67.42 31.05 -4.35
CA ASP A 247 68.09 31.17 -3.05
C ASP A 247 68.22 29.79 -2.36
N PRO A 248 69.43 29.21 -2.27
CA PRO A 248 69.65 27.92 -1.61
C PRO A 248 69.60 27.98 -0.08
N GLN A 249 69.47 29.16 0.54
CA GLN A 249 69.41 29.28 2.00
C GLN A 249 67.98 29.24 2.56
N ALA A 250 66.98 29.80 1.86
CA ALA A 250 65.60 29.76 2.34
C ALA A 250 64.51 29.76 1.25
N PHE A 251 63.71 28.68 1.18
CA PHE A 251 62.68 28.47 0.15
C PHE A 251 61.39 27.84 0.74
N PRO A 252 60.23 27.98 0.05
CA PRO A 252 58.96 27.40 0.51
C PRO A 252 58.80 25.93 0.09
N VAL A 253 58.35 25.10 1.04
CA VAL A 253 58.17 23.65 0.86
C VAL A 253 56.74 23.23 1.17
N PHE A 254 56.27 22.20 0.47
CA PHE A 254 55.03 21.49 0.76
C PHE A 254 55.35 20.15 1.47
N GLY A 255 54.58 19.81 2.49
CA GLY A 255 54.80 18.58 3.25
C GLY A 255 53.68 18.24 4.21
N HIS A 256 53.82 17.11 4.91
CA HIS A 256 52.91 16.69 5.98
C HIS A 256 53.62 16.63 7.34
N VAL A 257 52.90 17.01 8.39
CA VAL A 257 53.36 16.88 9.77
C VAL A 257 53.48 15.39 10.12
N LYS A 258 54.69 14.95 10.43
CA LYS A 258 55.04 13.58 10.79
C LYS A 258 54.81 13.28 12.27
N ASN A 259 55.10 14.26 13.13
CA ASN A 259 54.90 14.17 14.58
C ASN A 259 54.80 15.56 15.22
N VAL A 260 54.12 15.64 16.37
CA VAL A 260 53.97 16.84 17.20
C VAL A 260 54.37 16.48 18.63
N LEU A 261 55.40 17.14 19.16
CA LEU A 261 55.85 16.93 20.54
C LEU A 261 54.93 17.65 21.53
N ALA A 262 54.91 17.17 22.79
CA ALA A 262 54.18 17.82 23.88
C ALA A 262 54.67 19.27 24.19
N THR A 263 55.82 19.67 23.65
CA THR A 263 56.34 21.05 23.67
C THR A 263 55.72 21.96 22.59
N GLY A 264 54.87 21.43 21.71
CA GLY A 264 54.33 22.11 20.52
C GLY A 264 55.27 22.12 19.31
N GLN A 265 56.47 21.56 19.43
CA GLN A 265 57.43 21.45 18.32
C GLN A 265 56.95 20.40 17.32
N ILE A 266 56.97 20.73 16.02
CA ILE A 266 56.54 19.84 14.93
C ILE A 266 57.72 19.35 14.09
N PHE A 267 57.54 18.19 13.48
CA PHE A 267 58.40 17.68 12.42
C PHE A 267 57.58 17.50 11.14
N VAL A 268 58.02 18.10 10.04
CA VAL A 268 57.37 18.06 8.73
C VAL A 268 58.22 17.24 7.78
N LYS A 269 57.63 16.22 7.14
CA LYS A 269 58.27 15.51 6.04
C LYS A 269 57.91 16.21 4.73
N VAL A 270 58.93 16.66 3.98
CA VAL A 270 58.74 17.33 2.69
C VAL A 270 58.31 16.34 1.62
N THR A 271 57.39 16.78 0.75
CA THR A 271 56.88 16.03 -0.41
C THR A 271 56.85 16.86 -1.69
N GLY A 272 57.03 18.18 -1.61
CA GLY A 272 57.15 19.05 -2.77
C GLY A 272 57.81 20.39 -2.44
N LEU A 273 58.14 21.16 -3.48
CA LEU A 273 58.56 22.56 -3.40
C LEU A 273 57.45 23.46 -3.97
N VAL A 274 57.47 24.74 -3.62
CA VAL A 274 56.61 25.74 -4.28
C VAL A 274 57.50 26.71 -5.06
N ILE A 275 57.45 26.65 -6.39
CA ILE A 275 58.29 27.46 -7.28
C ILE A 275 57.35 28.30 -8.15
N ASP A 276 57.55 29.63 -8.18
CA ASP A 276 56.66 30.61 -8.82
C ASP A 276 55.16 30.53 -8.45
N GLY A 277 54.86 29.89 -7.32
CA GLY A 277 53.50 29.64 -6.83
C GLY A 277 52.89 28.30 -7.27
N ASP A 278 53.59 27.51 -8.09
CA ASP A 278 53.18 26.17 -8.50
C ASP A 278 53.81 25.08 -7.63
N LEU A 279 53.06 23.99 -7.41
CA LEU A 279 53.51 22.83 -6.64
C LEU A 279 54.37 21.91 -7.52
N VAL A 280 55.65 21.82 -7.19
CA VAL A 280 56.62 20.91 -7.82
C VAL A 280 56.78 19.67 -6.94
N VAL A 281 56.46 18.49 -7.46
CA VAL A 281 56.52 17.23 -6.69
C VAL A 281 57.95 16.69 -6.67
N LEU A 282 58.42 16.31 -5.48
CA LEU A 282 59.72 15.67 -5.28
C LEU A 282 59.58 14.15 -5.16
N SER A 283 60.46 13.41 -5.83
CA SER A 283 60.59 11.96 -5.60
C SER A 283 61.13 11.68 -4.17
N PRO A 284 60.91 10.47 -3.62
CA PRO A 284 61.50 10.06 -2.33
C PRO A 284 63.04 10.00 -2.32
N GLU A 285 63.70 10.19 -3.46
CA GLU A 285 65.14 10.22 -3.62
C GLU A 285 65.63 11.67 -3.73
N GLN A 286 65.01 12.49 -4.58
CA GLN A 286 65.23 13.95 -4.66
C GLN A 286 64.99 14.63 -3.30
N ALA A 287 63.95 14.22 -2.56
CA ALA A 287 63.67 14.74 -1.22
C ALA A 287 64.76 14.35 -0.18
N ARG A 288 65.56 13.30 -0.40
CA ARG A 288 66.70 12.95 0.48
C ARG A 288 67.98 13.68 0.08
N GLU A 289 68.11 14.00 -1.19
CA GLU A 289 69.24 14.75 -1.75
C GLU A 289 69.16 16.24 -1.35
N LEU A 290 67.97 16.84 -1.45
CA LEU A 290 67.70 18.23 -1.04
C LEU A 290 67.65 18.40 0.49
N PHE A 291 67.15 17.39 1.22
CA PHE A 291 67.04 17.41 2.69
C PHE A 291 67.87 16.28 3.35
N PRO A 292 69.22 16.34 3.29
CA PRO A 292 70.08 15.31 3.85
C PRO A 292 69.96 15.22 5.38
N ILE A 293 70.11 13.98 5.87
CA ILE A 293 69.87 13.54 7.26
C ILE A 293 68.36 13.56 7.62
N HIS A 294 67.77 12.35 7.65
CA HIS A 294 66.36 12.02 7.93
C HIS A 294 65.27 12.62 7.02
N GLY A 295 65.47 13.80 6.41
CA GLY A 295 64.50 14.42 5.49
C GLY A 295 63.28 15.05 6.15
N ASP A 296 63.34 15.33 7.47
CA ASP A 296 62.29 16.04 8.20
C ASP A 296 62.76 17.47 8.57
N VAL A 297 61.94 18.46 8.27
CA VAL A 297 62.12 19.87 8.68
C VAL A 297 61.53 20.07 10.10
N THR A 298 62.20 20.84 10.94
CA THR A 298 61.75 21.13 12.32
C THR A 298 61.04 22.48 12.44
N GLY A 299 59.85 22.51 13.04
CA GLY A 299 59.11 23.73 13.37
C GLY A 299 59.01 23.97 14.88
N PHE A 300 59.30 25.20 15.32
CA PHE A 300 59.23 25.59 16.73
C PHE A 300 57.94 26.38 17.07
N PRO A 301 57.41 26.29 18.30
CA PRO A 301 56.16 26.98 18.71
C PRO A 301 56.19 28.50 18.65
N SER A 302 57.37 29.11 18.51
CA SER A 302 57.57 30.55 18.37
C SER A 302 57.43 31.05 16.92
N VAL A 303 57.24 30.14 15.96
CA VAL A 303 57.15 30.42 14.52
C VAL A 303 55.92 29.75 13.92
N VAL A 304 55.68 28.48 14.27
CA VAL A 304 54.54 27.70 13.81
C VAL A 304 53.32 27.98 14.71
N GLY A 305 52.17 28.22 14.09
CA GLY A 305 50.91 28.52 14.78
C GLY A 305 50.32 27.33 15.52
N GLY A 306 49.32 27.59 16.36
CA GLY A 306 48.62 26.53 17.10
C GLY A 306 47.77 25.61 16.19
N GLY A 307 47.52 24.40 16.68
CA GLY A 307 46.48 23.50 16.16
C GLY A 307 46.93 22.43 15.15
N TRP A 308 48.21 22.35 14.80
CA TRP A 308 48.74 21.26 13.96
C TRP A 308 48.63 19.89 14.63
N LYS A 309 48.30 18.87 13.84
CA LYS A 309 48.32 17.43 14.19
C LYS A 309 49.23 16.68 13.23
N ALA A 310 49.60 15.44 13.56
CA ALA A 310 50.18 14.52 12.58
C ALA A 310 49.22 14.34 11.36
N TYR A 311 49.78 14.04 10.19
CA TYR A 311 49.09 13.91 8.90
C TYR A 311 48.39 15.17 8.34
N MET A 312 48.46 16.33 9.01
CA MET A 312 48.07 17.60 8.40
C MET A 312 49.11 18.07 7.38
N GLU A 313 48.66 18.68 6.29
CA GLU A 313 49.48 19.18 5.19
C GLU A 313 49.53 20.71 5.17
N GLY A 314 50.62 21.27 4.67
CA GLY A 314 50.85 22.71 4.71
C GLY A 314 52.01 23.17 3.83
N ILE A 315 52.17 24.50 3.76
CA ILE A 315 53.28 25.19 3.10
C ILE A 315 54.01 26.04 4.13
N TRP A 316 55.33 25.85 4.21
CA TRP A 316 56.20 26.54 5.16
C TRP A 316 57.44 27.06 4.45
N LYS A 317 57.94 28.23 4.86
CA LYS A 317 59.27 28.68 4.48
C LYS A 317 60.29 28.03 5.40
N VAL A 318 61.33 27.42 4.82
CA VAL A 318 62.37 26.70 5.58
C VAL A 318 63.72 27.36 5.33
N GLU A 319 64.59 27.34 6.33
CA GLU A 319 65.96 27.87 6.26
C GLU A 319 66.96 26.79 6.69
N HIS A 320 68.09 26.69 5.99
CA HIS A 320 69.18 25.81 6.40
C HIS A 320 70.01 26.42 7.54
N ARG A 321 69.96 25.81 8.72
CA ARG A 321 70.74 26.18 9.91
C ARG A 321 71.65 25.04 10.34
N SER A 322 72.96 25.24 10.22
CA SER A 322 73.96 24.31 10.71
C SER A 322 73.83 24.13 12.24
N SER A 323 73.68 22.89 12.69
CA SER A 323 73.54 22.55 14.10
C SER A 323 74.13 21.17 14.39
N GLU A 324 74.47 20.89 15.65
CA GLU A 324 74.93 19.56 16.09
C GLU A 324 73.81 18.50 16.14
N LYS A 325 72.57 18.87 15.81
CA LYS A 325 71.39 18.00 15.82
C LYS A 325 70.98 17.61 14.41
N SER A 326 70.45 16.40 14.27
CA SER A 326 70.16 15.71 13.00
C SER A 326 69.02 16.28 12.13
N ALA A 327 68.60 17.53 12.36
CA ALA A 327 67.68 18.27 11.50
C ALA A 327 68.29 19.64 11.22
N HIS A 328 68.81 19.83 10.00
CA HIS A 328 69.47 21.08 9.60
C HIS A 328 68.51 22.11 8.99
N TYR A 329 67.27 21.72 8.65
CA TYR A 329 66.27 22.64 8.11
C TYR A 329 65.23 23.00 9.18
N VAL A 330 65.00 24.30 9.33
CA VAL A 330 64.10 24.87 10.34
C VAL A 330 63.02 25.71 9.66
N ILE A 331 61.76 25.54 10.07
CA ILE A 331 60.66 26.41 9.62
C ILE A 331 60.89 27.81 10.18
N VAL A 332 60.93 28.81 9.29
CA VAL A 332 61.04 30.24 9.60
C VAL A 332 59.73 31.00 9.40
N GLU A 333 58.75 30.40 8.68
CA GLU A 333 57.44 31.02 8.41
C GLU A 333 56.37 29.95 8.12
N GLU A 334 55.18 30.06 8.70
CA GLU A 334 53.97 29.31 8.28
C GLU A 334 53.25 30.13 7.19
N LEU A 335 53.23 29.63 5.95
CA LEU A 335 52.72 30.37 4.80
C LEU A 335 51.25 30.03 4.50
N ALA A 336 50.90 28.74 4.49
CA ALA A 336 49.54 28.29 4.22
C ALA A 336 49.25 26.91 4.84
N ARG A 337 47.97 26.62 5.03
CA ARG A 337 47.47 25.28 5.38
C ARG A 337 46.88 24.59 4.15
N ALA A 338 46.96 23.27 4.11
CA ALA A 338 46.45 22.47 3.01
C ALA A 338 45.29 21.58 3.48
N TYR A 339 44.26 21.49 2.63
CA TYR A 339 42.99 20.83 2.91
C TYR A 339 42.70 19.77 1.85
N GLU A 340 42.27 18.59 2.28
CA GLU A 340 41.93 17.49 1.37
C GLU A 340 40.60 17.79 0.66
N VAL A 341 40.60 17.82 -0.68
CA VAL A 341 39.39 18.06 -1.46
C VAL A 341 38.58 16.77 -1.59
N VAL A 342 37.37 16.78 -1.04
CA VAL A 342 36.46 15.63 -1.00
C VAL A 342 35.28 15.86 -1.96
N PRO A 343 35.13 15.05 -3.03
CA PRO A 343 33.95 15.11 -3.88
C PRO A 343 32.72 14.55 -3.15
N VAL A 344 31.59 15.26 -3.28
CA VAL A 344 30.29 14.88 -2.73
C VAL A 344 29.38 14.45 -3.89
N PRO A 345 28.79 13.24 -3.87
CA PRO A 345 28.08 12.68 -5.02
C PRO A 345 26.65 13.22 -5.23
N PHE A 346 26.42 14.49 -4.89
CA PHE A 346 25.13 15.18 -4.98
C PHE A 346 25.32 16.64 -5.42
N ASN A 347 24.27 17.25 -6.00
CA ASN A 347 24.22 18.67 -6.34
C ASN A 347 23.83 19.51 -5.12
N SER A 348 24.26 20.77 -5.04
CA SER A 348 23.94 21.70 -3.94
C SER A 348 22.43 21.95 -3.75
N ASN A 349 21.62 21.73 -4.79
CA ASN A 349 20.16 21.76 -4.71
C ASN A 349 19.54 20.67 -3.81
N ASP A 350 20.27 19.59 -3.48
CA ASP A 350 19.84 18.55 -2.54
C ASP A 350 20.75 18.50 -1.29
N PRO A 351 20.61 19.47 -0.37
CA PRO A 351 21.42 19.51 0.84
C PRO A 351 20.99 18.47 1.88
N ASP A 352 19.83 17.84 1.75
CA ASP A 352 19.39 16.77 2.66
C ASP A 352 20.05 15.44 2.30
N ALA A 353 20.23 15.12 1.02
CA ALA A 353 21.10 14.01 0.59
C ALA A 353 22.57 14.28 0.92
N ILE A 354 23.06 15.52 0.72
CA ILE A 354 24.42 15.93 1.12
C ILE A 354 24.62 15.74 2.64
N ARG A 355 23.71 16.24 3.47
CA ARG A 355 23.74 16.07 4.94
C ARG A 355 23.67 14.60 5.34
N GLY A 356 22.79 13.82 4.71
CA GLY A 356 22.69 12.38 4.90
C GLY A 356 24.03 11.67 4.61
N TRP A 357 24.66 11.97 3.47
CA TRP A 357 25.94 11.39 3.07
C TRP A 357 27.09 11.81 3.99
N LEU A 358 27.19 13.10 4.33
CA LEU A 358 28.20 13.63 5.26
C LEU A 358 28.10 13.00 6.65
N THR A 359 26.89 12.66 7.11
CA THR A 359 26.68 12.10 8.46
C THR A 359 26.74 10.56 8.53
N THR A 360 26.46 9.85 7.43
CA THR A 360 26.38 8.37 7.42
C THR A 360 27.49 7.68 6.63
N SER A 361 27.96 8.32 5.54
CA SER A 361 28.71 7.67 4.47
C SER A 361 30.15 8.17 4.37
N TYR A 362 30.39 9.45 4.67
CA TYR A 362 31.73 10.02 4.71
C TYR A 362 32.54 9.47 5.90
N LYS A 363 33.62 8.73 5.60
CA LYS A 363 34.54 8.13 6.57
C LYS A 363 35.90 8.84 6.54
N GLY A 364 35.91 10.10 6.94
CA GLY A 364 37.14 10.91 7.06
C GLY A 364 38.09 10.42 8.14
N ARG A 365 39.35 10.89 8.07
CA ARG A 365 40.38 10.69 9.10
C ARG A 365 40.30 11.87 10.08
N GLU A 366 40.26 11.63 11.40
CA GLU A 366 40.05 12.73 12.38
C GLU A 366 41.26 13.70 12.51
N GLU A 367 42.38 13.37 11.88
CA GLU A 367 43.58 14.21 11.79
C GLU A 367 43.55 15.18 10.60
N VAL A 368 42.83 14.86 9.52
CA VAL A 368 42.79 15.63 8.27
C VAL A 368 41.61 16.61 8.28
N LEU A 369 41.77 17.78 7.64
CA LEU A 369 40.69 18.76 7.46
C LEU A 369 40.17 18.69 6.03
N PRO A 370 38.94 18.20 5.80
CA PRO A 370 38.34 18.13 4.48
C PRO A 370 37.71 19.48 4.07
N VAL A 371 37.74 19.76 2.78
CA VAL A 371 36.87 20.75 2.13
C VAL A 371 36.10 20.05 1.02
N PHE A 372 34.81 20.31 0.93
CA PHE A 372 33.88 19.53 0.13
C PHE A 372 33.55 20.24 -1.18
N GLN A 373 33.36 19.48 -2.26
CA GLN A 373 32.87 19.98 -3.54
C GLN A 373 31.67 19.15 -4.01
N THR A 374 30.56 19.81 -4.36
CA THR A 374 29.37 19.15 -4.94
C THR A 374 29.54 18.83 -6.43
N LEU A 375 28.63 18.04 -7.00
CA LEU A 375 28.61 17.72 -8.44
C LEU A 375 28.45 18.98 -9.33
N ASP A 376 27.63 19.93 -8.90
CA ASP A 376 27.49 21.29 -9.47
C ASP A 376 28.60 22.25 -8.99
N ARG A 377 29.75 21.70 -8.60
CA ARG A 377 31.03 22.38 -8.32
C ARG A 377 31.04 23.41 -7.19
N LEU A 378 29.98 23.54 -6.40
CA LEU A 378 29.97 24.42 -5.23
C LEU A 378 30.94 23.87 -4.16
N ILE A 379 31.85 24.73 -3.72
CA ILE A 379 32.81 24.40 -2.66
C ILE A 379 32.24 24.84 -1.31
N PHE A 380 32.32 24.02 -0.27
CA PHE A 380 31.95 24.40 1.10
C PHE A 380 32.86 23.78 2.15
N LYS A 381 32.99 24.45 3.30
CA LYS A 381 33.79 23.96 4.45
C LYS A 381 33.01 24.00 5.75
N LEU A 382 33.37 23.12 6.69
CA LEU A 382 32.85 23.17 8.05
C LEU A 382 33.56 24.28 8.84
N PRO A 383 32.85 25.06 9.69
CA PRO A 383 33.45 26.11 10.49
C PRO A 383 34.27 25.54 11.66
N GLY A 384 35.50 26.03 11.81
CA GLY A 384 36.47 25.55 12.81
C GLY A 384 37.18 24.26 12.40
N SER A 385 38.06 23.74 13.26
CA SER A 385 38.86 22.52 13.00
C SER A 385 38.07 21.21 13.13
N ALA A 386 36.79 21.21 12.72
CA ALA A 386 35.84 20.13 12.86
C ALA A 386 35.97 19.09 11.72
N GLY A 387 37.04 18.28 11.76
CA GLY A 387 37.32 17.27 10.72
C GLY A 387 36.31 16.12 10.59
N ASN A 388 35.24 16.08 11.40
CA ASN A 388 34.23 15.01 11.38
C ASN A 388 32.81 15.59 11.23
N PRO A 389 32.21 15.54 10.01
CA PRO A 389 30.88 16.08 9.75
C PRO A 389 29.75 15.39 10.53
N ALA A 390 29.90 14.12 10.92
CA ALA A 390 28.88 13.40 11.71
C ALA A 390 28.75 13.95 13.15
N LYS A 391 29.70 14.76 13.61
CA LYS A 391 29.68 15.45 14.92
C LYS A 391 29.26 16.93 14.80
N PHE A 392 28.95 17.42 13.59
CA PHE A 392 28.65 18.82 13.33
C PHE A 392 27.14 19.11 13.37
N ASN A 393 26.74 20.28 13.90
CA ASN A 393 25.35 20.73 13.84
C ASN A 393 25.11 21.65 12.62
N PHE A 394 24.46 21.09 11.60
CA PHE A 394 24.09 21.76 10.36
C PHE A 394 22.98 22.83 10.50
N ASP A 395 22.44 23.08 11.70
CA ASP A 395 21.53 24.20 11.96
C ASP A 395 22.11 25.57 11.50
N THR A 396 23.44 25.73 11.47
CA THR A 396 24.10 26.96 11.02
C THR A 396 24.50 26.85 9.54
N PRO A 397 24.15 27.83 8.69
CA PRO A 397 24.60 27.85 7.29
C PRO A 397 26.13 27.80 7.19
N LEU A 398 26.64 27.02 6.25
CA LEU A 398 28.07 26.86 5.97
C LEU A 398 28.58 27.97 5.05
N ASP A 399 29.86 28.31 5.16
CA ASP A 399 30.51 29.22 4.20
C ASP A 399 30.80 28.46 2.90
N SER A 400 30.40 29.03 1.76
CA SER A 400 30.61 28.44 0.43
C SER A 400 31.28 29.38 -0.58
N TYR A 401 31.94 28.77 -1.56
CA TYR A 401 32.79 29.42 -2.56
C TYR A 401 32.48 28.87 -3.94
N THR A 402 32.45 29.73 -4.95
CA THR A 402 32.18 29.34 -6.34
C THR A 402 33.43 28.83 -7.05
N SER A 403 34.62 29.28 -6.65
CA SER A 403 35.91 28.77 -7.13
C SER A 403 37.05 29.01 -6.13
N HIS A 404 38.07 28.15 -6.15
CA HIS A 404 39.28 28.25 -5.32
C HIS A 404 40.45 27.50 -6.00
N PRO A 405 41.73 27.93 -5.89
CA PRO A 405 42.86 27.17 -6.42
C PRO A 405 43.13 25.85 -5.67
N ALA A 406 43.51 24.81 -6.40
CA ALA A 406 43.97 23.54 -5.83
C ALA A 406 45.16 23.00 -6.63
N ALA A 407 45.92 22.08 -6.04
CA ALA A 407 46.98 21.34 -6.72
C ALA A 407 46.78 19.84 -6.51
N ARG A 408 47.19 19.01 -7.48
CA ARG A 408 47.28 17.56 -7.26
C ARG A 408 48.62 17.22 -6.58
N ALA A 409 48.54 16.53 -5.45
CA ALA A 409 49.69 16.09 -4.67
C ALA A 409 50.37 14.84 -5.29
N ALA A 410 51.56 14.51 -4.79
CA ALA A 410 52.40 13.40 -5.26
C ALA A 410 51.74 12.00 -5.21
N ASP A 411 50.68 11.84 -4.42
CA ASP A 411 49.89 10.61 -4.27
C ASP A 411 48.58 10.61 -5.08
N GLY A 412 48.38 11.62 -5.93
CA GLY A 412 47.22 11.78 -6.81
C GLY A 412 46.02 12.49 -6.18
N ARG A 413 46.03 12.75 -4.86
CA ARG A 413 44.96 13.49 -4.16
C ARG A 413 44.94 14.96 -4.59
N VAL A 414 43.76 15.57 -4.57
CA VAL A 414 43.60 17.01 -4.81
C VAL A 414 43.61 17.74 -3.47
N VAL A 415 44.44 18.77 -3.37
CA VAL A 415 44.67 19.53 -2.14
C VAL A 415 44.44 21.02 -2.40
N SER A 416 43.58 21.62 -1.57
CA SER A 416 43.25 23.04 -1.56
C SER A 416 44.17 23.80 -0.61
N ILE A 417 44.70 24.95 -1.04
CA ILE A 417 45.68 25.74 -0.27
C ILE A 417 45.01 27.01 0.26
N ASP A 418 45.14 27.30 1.55
CA ASP A 418 44.66 28.56 2.18
C ASP A 418 45.48 29.79 1.69
N PRO A 419 44.95 31.02 1.72
CA PRO A 419 43.67 31.43 2.31
C PRO A 419 42.48 31.29 1.35
N PHE A 420 41.37 30.72 1.83
CA PHE A 420 40.07 30.87 1.15
C PHE A 420 39.67 32.35 1.02
N PRO A 421 39.01 32.75 -0.10
CA PRO A 421 38.48 34.10 -0.27
C PRO A 421 37.33 34.38 0.71
N ALA A 422 36.76 35.58 0.67
CA ALA A 422 35.50 35.86 1.34
C ALA A 422 34.39 34.91 0.82
N PRO A 423 33.51 34.36 1.69
CA PRO A 423 32.45 33.45 1.26
C PRO A 423 31.52 34.15 0.28
N ALA A 424 31.35 33.54 -0.90
CA ALA A 424 30.53 34.09 -1.99
C ALA A 424 29.04 33.94 -1.70
N GLN A 425 28.67 32.89 -0.96
CA GLN A 425 27.33 32.62 -0.47
C GLN A 425 27.43 31.89 0.88
N ARG A 426 26.29 31.70 1.54
CA ARG A 426 26.13 30.70 2.60
C ARG A 426 25.27 29.55 2.11
N PHE A 427 25.76 28.33 2.34
CA PHE A 427 25.12 27.09 1.93
C PHE A 427 24.37 26.49 3.13
N ASP A 428 23.03 26.47 3.08
CA ASP A 428 22.19 26.00 4.17
C ASP A 428 21.81 24.52 4.03
N CYS A 429 22.43 23.71 4.88
CA CYS A 429 22.13 22.29 5.09
C CYS A 429 21.31 22.02 6.34
N ALA A 430 20.59 23.01 6.89
CA ALA A 430 19.83 22.82 8.12
C ALA A 430 18.62 21.90 7.86
N PRO A 431 18.30 20.97 8.79
CA PRO A 431 17.16 20.07 8.63
C PRO A 431 15.84 20.86 8.59
N ALA A 432 14.87 20.38 7.82
CA ALA A 432 13.60 21.08 7.62
C ALA A 432 12.88 21.45 8.95
N THR A 433 12.99 20.62 9.98
CA THR A 433 12.42 20.91 11.32
C THR A 433 13.03 22.15 11.99
N THR A 434 14.30 22.48 11.73
CA THR A 434 14.93 23.73 12.18
C THR A 434 14.39 24.94 11.42
N TRP A 435 14.13 24.81 10.11
CA TRP A 435 13.47 25.86 9.34
C TRP A 435 12.02 26.11 9.76
N ILE A 436 11.26 25.06 10.09
CA ILE A 436 9.92 25.18 10.68
C ILE A 436 10.01 25.91 12.04
N LYS A 437 10.97 25.55 12.89
CA LYS A 437 11.22 26.19 14.20
C LYS A 437 11.69 27.65 14.07
N ARG A 438 12.34 28.04 12.97
CA ARG A 438 12.66 29.45 12.62
C ARG A 438 11.42 30.22 12.17
N LEU A 439 10.69 29.70 11.18
CA LEU A 439 9.44 30.29 10.67
C LEU A 439 8.44 30.58 11.80
N LEU A 440 8.25 29.63 12.72
CA LEU A 440 7.34 29.81 13.87
C LEU A 440 7.84 30.88 14.85
N ARG A 441 9.16 31.06 15.02
CA ARG A 441 9.73 32.13 15.86
C ARG A 441 9.59 33.51 15.23
N GLU A 442 9.88 33.63 13.94
CA GLU A 442 9.72 34.88 13.18
C GLU A 442 8.23 35.28 13.11
N ALA A 443 7.33 34.33 12.87
CA ALA A 443 5.88 34.56 12.91
C ALA A 443 5.39 34.99 14.31
N THR A 444 5.93 34.44 15.41
CA THR A 444 5.54 34.89 16.77
C THR A 444 6.01 36.30 17.14
N ALA A 445 6.91 36.93 16.36
CA ALA A 445 7.22 38.35 16.52
C ALA A 445 6.13 39.27 15.92
N VAL A 446 5.28 38.74 15.02
CA VAL A 446 4.17 39.46 14.39
C VAL A 446 2.85 38.96 15.00
N GLY A 447 2.44 39.60 16.11
CA GLY A 447 1.32 39.13 16.93
C GLY A 447 -0.03 39.10 16.21
N GLY A 448 -0.60 37.91 16.01
CA GLY A 448 -1.96 37.76 15.47
C GLY A 448 -2.34 36.39 14.90
N PHE A 449 -1.75 35.27 15.37
CA PHE A 449 -1.89 33.97 14.69
C PHE A 449 -3.07 33.10 15.21
N PRO A 450 -4.04 32.70 14.35
CA PRO A 450 -5.14 31.81 14.70
C PRO A 450 -4.87 30.31 14.39
N VAL A 451 -5.68 29.41 14.93
CA VAL A 451 -5.55 27.95 14.78
C VAL A 451 -5.65 27.51 13.31
N PHE A 452 -4.77 26.59 12.89
CA PHE A 452 -4.63 26.15 11.50
C PHE A 452 -5.80 25.28 11.00
N THR A 453 -6.25 25.58 9.78
CA THR A 453 -7.10 24.75 8.92
C THR A 453 -6.53 24.72 7.50
N LYS A 454 -7.05 23.86 6.62
CA LYS A 454 -6.52 23.67 5.26
C LYS A 454 -6.45 24.96 4.41
N ALA A 455 -7.33 25.94 4.67
CA ALA A 455 -7.28 27.25 4.02
C ALA A 455 -6.13 28.16 4.52
N GLN A 456 -5.71 28.01 5.78
CA GLN A 456 -4.62 28.80 6.37
C GLN A 456 -3.23 28.23 6.05
N VAL A 457 -3.14 26.96 5.65
CA VAL A 457 -1.94 26.45 4.97
C VAL A 457 -1.74 27.19 3.64
N GLY A 458 -2.82 27.42 2.88
CA GLY A 458 -2.80 28.29 1.69
C GLY A 458 -2.27 29.69 2.02
N ALA A 459 -2.81 30.35 3.06
CA ALA A 459 -2.32 31.66 3.50
C ALA A 459 -0.84 31.67 3.95
N LEU A 460 -0.31 30.54 4.46
CA LEU A 460 1.11 30.40 4.78
C LEU A 460 1.97 30.26 3.51
N VAL A 461 1.47 29.55 2.49
CA VAL A 461 2.10 29.47 1.15
C VAL A 461 2.08 30.82 0.45
N ASP A 462 0.98 31.58 0.55
CA ASP A 462 0.87 32.96 0.03
C ASP A 462 1.87 33.90 0.73
N PHE A 463 2.02 33.77 2.06
CA PHE A 463 3.00 34.53 2.84
C PHE A 463 4.45 34.19 2.46
N VAL A 464 4.79 32.90 2.32
CA VAL A 464 6.09 32.43 1.82
C VAL A 464 6.36 32.96 0.40
N SER A 465 5.34 32.97 -0.47
CA SER A 465 5.42 33.49 -1.83
C SER A 465 5.55 35.02 -1.89
N SER A 466 5.27 35.72 -0.80
CA SER A 466 5.34 37.19 -0.70
C SER A 466 6.69 37.72 -0.20
N ASN A 467 7.58 36.85 0.31
CA ASN A 467 8.77 37.28 1.05
C ASN A 467 10.02 37.26 0.16
N THR A 468 10.41 38.43 -0.34
CA THR A 468 11.23 38.60 -1.56
C THR A 468 12.76 38.52 -1.39
N ASP A 469 13.28 37.82 -0.39
CA ASP A 469 14.74 37.63 -0.23
C ASP A 469 15.22 36.36 -0.99
N PRO A 470 16.03 36.50 -2.07
CA PRO A 470 16.45 35.37 -2.90
C PRO A 470 17.28 34.33 -2.14
N SER A 471 17.97 34.73 -1.07
CA SER A 471 18.84 33.84 -0.30
C SER A 471 18.08 32.80 0.53
N THR A 472 16.81 33.07 0.87
CA THR A 472 15.97 32.19 1.70
C THR A 472 14.80 31.56 0.94
N THR A 473 14.45 32.06 -0.25
CA THR A 473 13.28 31.58 -1.02
C THR A 473 13.33 30.07 -1.31
N SER A 474 14.51 29.52 -1.59
CA SER A 474 14.71 28.08 -1.84
C SER A 474 14.51 27.24 -0.56
N SER A 475 15.06 27.69 0.57
CA SER A 475 14.86 27.06 1.88
C SER A 475 13.40 27.11 2.35
N TYR A 476 12.67 28.21 2.09
CA TYR A 476 11.25 28.28 2.40
C TYR A 476 10.39 27.35 1.52
N ARG A 477 10.70 27.20 0.23
CA ARG A 477 10.05 26.16 -0.62
C ARG A 477 10.36 24.74 -0.15
N ARG A 478 11.58 24.48 0.34
CA ARG A 478 11.94 23.18 0.96
C ARG A 478 11.15 22.94 2.25
N ALA A 479 11.02 23.95 3.10
CA ALA A 479 10.22 23.88 4.32
C ALA A 479 8.73 23.68 4.02
N GLN A 480 8.20 24.30 2.95
CA GLN A 480 6.83 24.07 2.46
C GLN A 480 6.63 22.63 1.98
N ALA A 481 7.45 22.15 1.03
CA ALA A 481 7.35 20.79 0.51
C ALA A 481 7.55 19.73 1.61
N SER A 482 8.42 20.00 2.58
CA SER A 482 8.58 19.17 3.77
C SER A 482 7.39 19.26 4.72
N LEU A 483 6.66 20.38 4.80
CA LEU A 483 5.40 20.49 5.55
C LEU A 483 4.32 19.63 4.89
N GLU A 484 4.19 19.74 3.57
CA GLU A 484 3.23 18.99 2.76
C GLU A 484 3.46 17.48 2.92
N ALA A 485 4.70 17.00 2.76
CA ALA A 485 5.07 15.61 3.01
C ALA A 485 4.99 15.18 4.51
N SER A 486 5.07 16.12 5.45
CA SER A 486 4.85 15.85 6.89
C SER A 486 3.37 15.72 7.26
N PHE A 487 2.45 16.23 6.43
CA PHE A 487 1.02 15.97 6.58
C PHE A 487 0.63 14.60 6.01
N ASP A 488 1.36 14.10 5.00
CA ASP A 488 1.19 12.72 4.49
C ASP A 488 1.81 11.65 5.42
N THR A 489 2.60 12.05 6.43
CA THR A 489 3.28 11.11 7.34
C THR A 489 2.90 11.30 8.81
N ARG A 490 2.19 10.30 9.37
CA ARG A 490 1.61 10.26 10.73
C ARG A 490 2.55 10.71 11.86
N ALA A 491 3.86 10.47 11.74
CA ALA A 491 4.86 10.85 12.73
C ALA A 491 5.06 12.38 12.87
N GLY A 492 4.97 13.14 11.77
CA GLY A 492 5.10 14.62 11.81
C GLY A 492 3.94 15.27 12.57
N ILE A 493 2.76 14.64 12.52
CA ILE A 493 1.58 15.05 13.28
C ILE A 493 1.78 14.79 14.78
N GLU A 494 2.39 13.66 15.17
CA GLU A 494 2.66 13.35 16.59
C GLU A 494 3.75 14.26 17.21
N GLU A 495 4.85 14.59 16.51
CA GLU A 495 5.81 15.60 17.02
C GLU A 495 5.13 16.99 17.14
N SER A 496 4.31 17.37 16.16
CA SER A 496 3.57 18.64 16.18
C SER A 496 2.54 18.72 17.32
N ILE A 497 1.82 17.63 17.60
CA ILE A 497 0.90 17.54 18.74
C ILE A 497 1.68 17.62 20.06
N SER A 498 2.81 16.94 20.18
CA SER A 498 3.68 17.01 21.37
C SER A 498 4.13 18.46 21.65
N LEU A 499 4.60 19.16 20.61
CA LEU A 499 5.01 20.58 20.69
C LEU A 499 3.84 21.52 21.00
N LEU A 500 2.61 21.22 20.56
CA LEU A 500 1.40 21.98 20.92
C LEU A 500 0.99 21.77 22.39
N LEU A 501 1.14 20.55 22.92
CA LEU A 501 0.80 20.21 24.31
C LEU A 501 1.74 20.84 25.35
N ASP A 502 2.98 21.14 24.98
CA ASP A 502 3.93 21.83 25.84
C ASP A 502 3.80 23.37 25.87
N ILE A 503 2.93 23.95 25.03
CA ILE A 503 2.59 25.38 25.13
C ILE A 503 1.82 25.61 26.43
N PRO A 504 2.32 26.44 27.39
CA PRO A 504 1.70 26.56 28.72
C PRO A 504 0.22 26.94 28.70
N ARG A 505 -0.15 27.85 27.79
CA ARG A 505 -1.53 28.30 27.60
C ARG A 505 -2.46 27.21 27.05
N VAL A 506 -1.96 26.32 26.19
CA VAL A 506 -2.71 25.15 25.70
C VAL A 506 -2.89 24.13 26.83
N LYS A 507 -1.83 23.89 27.61
CA LYS A 507 -1.83 23.02 28.79
C LYS A 507 -2.83 23.49 29.87
N GLU A 508 -2.90 24.79 30.12
CA GLU A 508 -3.91 25.41 31.00
C GLU A 508 -5.34 25.24 30.47
N THR A 509 -5.58 25.49 29.17
CA THR A 509 -6.89 25.27 28.54
C THR A 509 -7.30 23.80 28.59
N ILE A 510 -6.39 22.86 28.34
CA ILE A 510 -6.65 21.42 28.42
C ILE A 510 -6.95 21.00 29.86
N GLU A 511 -6.20 21.47 30.87
CA GLU A 511 -6.53 21.17 32.28
C GLU A 511 -7.83 21.84 32.74
N TYR A 512 -8.26 22.94 32.13
CA TYR A 512 -9.58 23.53 32.37
C TYR A 512 -10.71 22.67 31.77
N GLU A 513 -10.65 22.34 30.47
CA GLU A 513 -11.64 21.49 29.79
C GLU A 513 -11.70 20.08 30.41
N LYS A 514 -10.55 19.50 30.76
CA LYS A 514 -10.44 18.23 31.48
C LYS A 514 -11.13 18.27 32.85
N LYS A 515 -11.03 19.39 33.58
CA LYS A 515 -11.77 19.57 34.84
C LYS A 515 -13.27 19.71 34.61
N ALA A 516 -13.70 20.45 33.58
CA ALA A 516 -15.10 20.55 33.20
C ALA A 516 -15.68 19.18 32.81
N ALA A 517 -14.98 18.40 32.00
CA ALA A 517 -15.37 17.05 31.60
C ALA A 517 -15.39 16.06 32.76
N VAL A 518 -14.41 16.10 33.67
CA VAL A 518 -14.40 15.28 34.89
C VAL A 518 -15.55 15.63 35.83
N GLU A 519 -15.90 16.91 35.95
CA GLU A 519 -17.03 17.36 36.77
C GLU A 519 -18.39 16.99 36.14
N ALA A 520 -18.52 17.08 34.81
CA ALA A 520 -19.69 16.56 34.09
C ALA A 520 -19.84 15.04 34.30
N LEU A 521 -18.77 14.26 34.14
CA LEU A 521 -18.77 12.81 34.40
C LEU A 521 -19.03 12.47 35.88
N ARG A 522 -18.70 13.35 36.82
CA ARG A 522 -19.07 13.21 38.24
C ARG A 522 -20.59 13.38 38.43
N GLN A 523 -21.17 14.39 37.80
CA GLN A 523 -22.61 14.65 37.84
C GLN A 523 -23.42 13.55 37.14
N ASP A 524 -22.99 13.06 35.97
CA ASP A 524 -23.59 11.92 35.29
C ASP A 524 -23.53 10.65 36.16
N LYS A 525 -22.38 10.39 36.81
CA LYS A 525 -22.22 9.26 37.72
C LYS A 525 -23.13 9.36 38.96
N GLU A 526 -23.37 10.56 39.47
CA GLU A 526 -24.28 10.79 40.60
C GLU A 526 -25.75 10.67 40.17
N GLY A 527 -26.11 11.13 38.96
CA GLY A 527 -27.42 10.89 38.35
C GLY A 527 -27.71 9.40 38.14
N LEU A 528 -26.77 8.67 37.53
CA LEU A 528 -26.85 7.22 37.32
C LEU A 528 -26.89 6.45 38.65
N ALA A 529 -26.19 6.90 39.69
CA ALA A 529 -26.27 6.31 41.02
C ALA A 529 -27.67 6.49 41.64
N GLY A 530 -28.30 7.65 41.43
CA GLY A 530 -29.70 7.90 41.80
C GLY A 530 -30.66 6.98 41.04
N GLU A 531 -30.56 6.92 39.71
CA GLU A 531 -31.42 6.07 38.87
C GLU A 531 -31.27 4.57 39.22
N VAL A 532 -30.06 4.11 39.55
CA VAL A 532 -29.82 2.74 40.02
C VAL A 532 -30.54 2.45 41.34
N ASP A 533 -30.63 3.40 42.27
CA ASP A 533 -31.37 3.18 43.53
C ASP A 533 -32.89 3.28 43.33
N ASP A 534 -33.34 4.16 42.44
CA ASP A 534 -34.72 4.24 41.95
C ASP A 534 -35.18 2.95 41.24
N LEU A 535 -34.27 2.28 40.53
CA LEU A 535 -34.52 0.96 39.93
C LEU A 535 -34.48 -0.16 40.98
N ARG A 536 -33.69 -0.02 42.05
CA ARG A 536 -33.67 -0.98 43.18
C ARG A 536 -34.92 -0.89 44.06
N THR A 537 -35.50 0.29 44.26
CA THR A 537 -36.79 0.45 44.95
C THR A 537 -37.92 -0.13 44.12
N LYS A 538 -38.06 0.27 42.84
CA LYS A 538 -39.05 -0.31 41.90
C LYS A 538 -38.94 -1.84 41.80
N LYS A 539 -37.72 -2.39 41.74
CA LYS A 539 -37.49 -3.86 41.76
C LYS A 539 -38.00 -4.51 43.04
N ARG A 540 -37.89 -3.85 44.20
CA ARG A 540 -38.38 -4.34 45.50
C ARG A 540 -39.90 -4.36 45.54
N GLU A 541 -40.55 -3.27 45.13
CA GLU A 541 -42.01 -3.14 45.03
C GLU A 541 -42.61 -4.21 44.12
N ILE A 542 -42.01 -4.44 42.95
CA ILE A 542 -42.43 -5.48 42.00
C ILE A 542 -42.29 -6.89 42.62
N LEU A 543 -41.22 -7.16 43.36
CA LEU A 543 -41.04 -8.45 44.05
C LEU A 543 -42.06 -8.64 45.18
N GLU A 544 -42.38 -7.60 45.94
CA GLU A 544 -43.40 -7.65 47.00
C GLU A 544 -44.82 -7.86 46.42
N GLU A 545 -45.15 -7.25 45.29
CA GLU A 545 -46.42 -7.48 44.59
C GLU A 545 -46.49 -8.89 43.97
N ILE A 546 -45.40 -9.42 43.39
CA ILE A 546 -45.33 -10.82 42.92
C ILE A 546 -45.52 -11.81 44.08
N GLU A 547 -44.89 -11.55 45.23
CA GLU A 547 -45.00 -12.37 46.45
C GLU A 547 -46.45 -12.37 47.00
N LYS A 548 -47.11 -11.21 46.96
CA LYS A 548 -48.53 -11.03 47.32
C LYS A 548 -49.48 -11.73 46.34
N GLN A 549 -49.23 -11.63 45.03
CA GLN A 549 -50.02 -12.33 44.00
C GLN A 549 -49.87 -13.85 44.10
N ARG A 550 -48.65 -14.36 44.35
CA ARG A 550 -48.41 -15.79 44.63
C ARG A 550 -49.22 -16.29 45.82
N LYS A 551 -49.23 -15.55 46.93
CA LYS A 551 -50.03 -15.90 48.12
C LYS A 551 -51.52 -15.90 47.83
N SER A 552 -52.03 -14.89 47.11
CA SER A 552 -53.43 -14.82 46.66
C SER A 552 -53.81 -16.02 45.77
N HIS A 553 -53.01 -16.31 44.75
CA HIS A 553 -53.21 -17.47 43.87
C HIS A 553 -53.19 -18.78 44.64
N GLN A 554 -52.26 -18.97 45.58
CA GLN A 554 -52.17 -20.17 46.40
C GLN A 554 -53.40 -20.37 47.29
N THR A 555 -53.92 -19.30 47.90
CA THR A 555 -55.17 -19.38 48.68
C THR A 555 -56.40 -19.72 47.83
N GLU A 556 -56.49 -19.21 46.60
CA GLU A 556 -57.58 -19.58 45.68
C GLU A 556 -57.42 -21.01 45.16
N LEU A 557 -56.18 -21.48 44.92
CA LEU A 557 -55.90 -22.86 44.53
C LEU A 557 -56.28 -23.85 45.64
N GLU A 558 -56.09 -23.50 46.91
CA GLU A 558 -56.62 -24.27 48.05
C GLU A 558 -58.15 -24.25 48.12
N ARG A 559 -58.78 -23.10 47.86
CA ARG A 559 -60.25 -22.98 47.82
C ARG A 559 -60.83 -23.86 46.72
N LEU A 560 -60.26 -23.80 45.51
CA LEU A 560 -60.65 -24.62 44.36
C LEU A 560 -60.43 -26.11 44.62
N LYS A 561 -59.32 -26.52 45.26
CA LYS A 561 -59.10 -27.90 45.69
C LYS A 561 -60.15 -28.39 46.71
N LYS A 562 -60.52 -27.56 47.69
CA LYS A 562 -61.57 -27.87 48.67
C LYS A 562 -62.94 -28.01 48.00
N VAL A 563 -63.26 -27.15 47.02
CA VAL A 563 -64.49 -27.27 46.21
C VAL A 563 -64.47 -28.53 45.35
N ALA A 564 -63.39 -28.80 44.61
CA ALA A 564 -63.26 -29.98 43.75
C ALA A 564 -63.41 -31.28 44.54
N HIS A 565 -62.74 -31.41 45.69
CA HIS A 565 -62.87 -32.59 46.55
C HIS A 565 -64.28 -32.74 47.16
N SER A 566 -64.96 -31.62 47.46
CA SER A 566 -66.37 -31.68 47.90
C SER A 566 -67.31 -32.13 46.77
N GLN A 567 -67.03 -31.76 45.52
CA GLN A 567 -67.76 -32.22 44.34
C GLN A 567 -67.48 -33.70 44.04
N GLU A 568 -66.23 -34.14 44.15
CA GLU A 568 -65.79 -35.53 44.01
C GLU A 568 -66.52 -36.46 45.00
N LEU A 569 -66.54 -36.11 46.30
CA LEU A 569 -67.28 -36.86 47.32
C LEU A 569 -68.80 -36.90 47.06
N ASP A 570 -69.38 -35.82 46.52
CA ASP A 570 -70.80 -35.80 46.19
C ASP A 570 -71.11 -36.56 44.89
N LEU A 571 -70.15 -36.64 43.97
CA LEU A 571 -70.21 -37.43 42.74
C LEU A 571 -70.05 -38.93 43.05
N GLU A 572 -69.15 -39.33 43.96
CA GLU A 572 -69.07 -40.70 44.50
C GLU A 572 -70.39 -41.12 45.16
N ARG A 573 -70.98 -40.26 46.01
CA ARG A 573 -72.28 -40.54 46.64
C ARG A 573 -73.38 -40.75 45.59
N ARG A 574 -73.42 -39.90 44.56
CA ARG A 574 -74.38 -40.03 43.45
C ARG A 574 -74.11 -41.28 42.62
N MET A 575 -72.86 -41.60 42.29
CA MET A 575 -72.50 -42.84 41.59
C MET A 575 -72.87 -44.08 42.39
N LYS A 576 -72.64 -44.10 43.71
CA LYS A 576 -73.03 -45.21 44.58
C LYS A 576 -74.56 -45.36 44.67
N ALA A 577 -75.29 -44.26 44.82
CA ALA A 577 -76.76 -44.28 44.80
C ALA A 577 -77.33 -44.72 43.44
N VAL A 578 -76.68 -44.34 42.32
CA VAL A 578 -77.03 -44.80 40.97
C VAL A 578 -76.69 -46.28 40.78
N PHE A 579 -75.57 -46.77 41.32
CA PHE A 579 -75.20 -48.20 41.29
C PHE A 579 -76.16 -49.07 42.12
N GLU A 580 -76.52 -48.65 43.33
CA GLU A 580 -77.50 -49.38 44.16
C GLU A 580 -78.91 -49.34 43.58
N ARG A 581 -79.23 -48.35 42.74
CA ARG A 581 -80.48 -48.27 41.98
C ARG A 581 -80.43 -49.16 40.73
N ALA A 582 -79.38 -49.06 39.92
CA ALA A 582 -79.16 -49.91 38.76
C ALA A 582 -79.07 -51.41 39.13
N GLY A 583 -78.51 -51.75 40.29
CA GLY A 583 -78.48 -53.10 40.83
C GLY A 583 -79.84 -53.65 41.28
N LYS A 584 -80.87 -52.81 41.42
CA LYS A 584 -82.25 -53.21 41.69
C LYS A 584 -83.08 -53.22 40.40
N ASP A 585 -83.00 -52.15 39.61
CA ASP A 585 -83.74 -51.98 38.36
C ASP A 585 -83.27 -52.94 37.24
N GLY A 586 -82.00 -53.40 37.31
CA GLY A 586 -81.36 -54.28 36.31
C GLY A 586 -81.83 -55.74 36.30
N ILE A 587 -82.56 -56.20 37.32
CA ILE A 587 -83.15 -57.55 37.33
C ILE A 587 -84.43 -57.59 36.48
N GLU A 588 -85.17 -56.47 36.40
CA GLU A 588 -86.48 -56.42 35.74
C GLU A 588 -86.38 -56.08 34.24
N THR A 589 -85.36 -55.33 33.81
CA THR A 589 -85.19 -54.88 32.42
C THR A 589 -84.37 -55.80 31.51
N LEU A 590 -83.68 -56.81 32.06
CA LEU A 590 -82.92 -57.79 31.26
C LEU A 590 -83.82 -58.70 30.38
N ALA A 591 -85.13 -58.74 30.63
CA ALA A 591 -86.08 -59.54 29.84
C ALA A 591 -86.43 -58.92 28.46
N GLN A 592 -86.21 -57.63 28.24
CA GLN A 592 -86.73 -56.92 27.04
C GLN A 592 -85.66 -56.45 26.04
N MET A 593 -84.38 -56.38 26.41
CA MET A 593 -83.36 -55.75 25.56
C MET A 593 -82.70 -56.69 24.53
N SER A 594 -83.10 -57.97 24.50
CA SER A 594 -82.59 -58.99 23.56
C SER A 594 -82.93 -58.74 22.09
N LEU A 595 -83.95 -57.92 21.81
CA LEU A 595 -84.52 -57.74 20.47
C LEU A 595 -83.82 -56.69 19.57
N ILE A 596 -83.04 -55.78 20.14
CA ILE A 596 -82.47 -54.63 19.39
C ILE A 596 -81.05 -54.91 18.86
N ARG A 597 -80.36 -55.92 19.39
CA ARG A 597 -78.96 -56.27 19.02
C ARG A 597 -78.81 -56.95 17.64
N ALA A 598 -79.86 -56.97 16.82
CA ALA A 598 -79.93 -57.69 15.55
C ALA A 598 -79.80 -56.82 14.28
N LEU A 599 -79.76 -55.48 14.40
CA LEU A 599 -80.01 -54.58 13.25
C LEU A 599 -78.89 -53.61 12.83
N LEU A 600 -77.87 -53.33 13.66
CA LEU A 600 -76.89 -52.26 13.35
C LEU A 600 -75.42 -52.66 13.61
N SER A 601 -74.84 -53.38 12.64
CA SER A 601 -73.41 -53.52 12.32
C SER A 601 -73.30 -54.26 10.97
N PRO A 602 -72.21 -54.15 10.18
CA PRO A 602 -70.92 -53.52 10.46
C PRO A 602 -70.52 -52.38 9.48
N GLY A 603 -69.33 -51.79 9.65
CA GLY A 603 -68.79 -50.75 8.75
C GLY A 603 -67.42 -50.17 9.14
N THR A 604 -66.40 -51.03 9.32
CA THR A 604 -65.00 -50.67 9.64
C THR A 604 -64.05 -51.05 8.50
N PRO A 605 -62.74 -50.66 8.49
CA PRO A 605 -61.96 -49.79 9.41
C PRO A 605 -61.64 -48.43 8.71
N THR A 606 -60.50 -47.71 8.70
CA THR A 606 -59.08 -47.74 9.19
C THR A 606 -58.52 -46.30 8.93
N VAL A 607 -57.51 -45.68 9.59
CA VAL A 607 -56.71 -45.91 10.82
C VAL A 607 -55.88 -44.63 11.14
N ALA A 608 -55.18 -44.61 12.29
CA ALA A 608 -54.04 -43.75 12.68
C ALA A 608 -54.25 -42.29 13.18
N GLN A 609 -53.37 -41.93 14.14
CA GLN A 609 -52.89 -40.61 14.56
C GLN A 609 -53.88 -39.50 14.96
N HIS A 610 -53.90 -39.17 16.26
CA HIS A 610 -53.14 -38.00 16.74
C HIS A 610 -52.82 -38.09 18.24
N LEU A 611 -51.69 -37.50 18.67
CA LEU A 611 -51.26 -37.37 20.06
C LEU A 611 -51.35 -35.89 20.50
N SER A 612 -51.49 -35.70 21.81
CA SER A 612 -51.12 -34.50 22.58
C SER A 612 -51.52 -33.12 22.02
N GLN A 613 -52.68 -32.62 22.44
CA GLN A 613 -52.96 -31.17 22.42
C GLN A 613 -52.58 -30.55 23.78
N SER A 614 -51.53 -29.72 23.78
CA SER A 614 -51.28 -28.74 24.85
C SER A 614 -51.96 -27.40 24.51
N ALA A 615 -52.25 -26.60 25.54
CA ALA A 615 -52.90 -25.29 25.36
C ALA A 615 -51.97 -24.30 24.63
N PRO A 616 -52.53 -23.35 23.83
CA PRO A 616 -51.73 -22.39 23.09
C PRO A 616 -51.01 -21.42 24.04
N SER A 617 -49.69 -21.32 23.91
CA SER A 617 -48.93 -20.18 24.40
C SER A 617 -49.30 -18.92 23.62
N ALA A 618 -49.17 -17.75 24.26
CA ALA A 618 -49.40 -16.47 23.60
C ALA A 618 -48.43 -16.28 22.42
N PRO A 619 -48.84 -15.58 21.34
CA PRO A 619 -47.99 -15.38 20.17
C PRO A 619 -46.74 -14.59 20.54
N VAL A 620 -45.60 -15.25 20.55
CA VAL A 620 -44.31 -14.58 20.40
C VAL A 620 -44.35 -13.90 19.04
N ILE A 621 -44.32 -12.57 19.02
CA ILE A 621 -44.26 -11.79 17.78
C ILE A 621 -42.93 -12.19 17.10
N PRO A 622 -42.95 -12.83 15.92
CA PRO A 622 -41.71 -13.07 15.20
C PRO A 622 -41.14 -11.72 14.79
N VAL A 623 -39.89 -11.44 15.18
CA VAL A 623 -39.13 -10.34 14.60
C VAL A 623 -38.77 -10.77 13.19
N SER A 624 -39.70 -10.54 12.25
CA SER A 624 -39.52 -10.86 10.83
C SER A 624 -38.38 -10.02 10.26
N VAL A 625 -37.16 -10.57 10.33
CA VAL A 625 -36.05 -10.13 9.49
C VAL A 625 -36.52 -10.31 8.06
N ALA A 626 -36.77 -9.19 7.36
CA ALA A 626 -37.25 -9.20 6.00
C ALA A 626 -36.13 -9.65 5.06
N ILE A 627 -35.94 -10.97 4.94
CA ILE A 627 -35.12 -11.59 3.90
C ILE A 627 -35.76 -11.17 2.57
N PRO A 628 -35.09 -10.36 1.73
CA PRO A 628 -35.76 -9.79 0.56
C PRO A 628 -36.09 -10.87 -0.48
N GLU A 629 -37.21 -10.71 -1.18
CA GLU A 629 -37.67 -11.63 -2.25
C GLU A 629 -36.79 -11.59 -3.52
N THR A 630 -35.58 -11.01 -3.44
CA THR A 630 -34.52 -11.17 -4.43
C THR A 630 -34.00 -12.61 -4.41
N ASN A 631 -34.75 -13.54 -5.02
CA ASN A 631 -34.36 -14.96 -5.22
C ASN A 631 -32.87 -15.06 -5.58
N PRO A 632 -31.99 -15.43 -4.63
CA PRO A 632 -30.55 -15.39 -4.86
C PRO A 632 -30.16 -16.65 -5.63
N LEU A 633 -29.22 -16.54 -6.58
CA LEU A 633 -28.85 -17.69 -7.40
C LEU A 633 -28.20 -18.77 -6.52
N PRO A 634 -28.73 -20.00 -6.49
CA PRO A 634 -28.05 -21.12 -5.84
C PRO A 634 -26.77 -21.45 -6.63
N LEU A 635 -25.64 -21.53 -5.94
CA LEU A 635 -24.36 -21.95 -6.50
C LEU A 635 -24.21 -23.46 -6.28
N THR A 636 -24.02 -24.22 -7.37
CA THR A 636 -24.02 -25.71 -7.33
C THR A 636 -22.71 -26.34 -7.82
N THR A 637 -21.82 -25.54 -8.41
CA THR A 637 -20.51 -25.96 -8.93
C THR A 637 -19.41 -24.97 -8.58
N ALA A 638 -18.17 -25.42 -8.53
CA ALA A 638 -17.00 -24.55 -8.33
C ALA A 638 -16.89 -23.46 -9.43
N SER A 639 -17.31 -23.79 -10.66
CA SER A 639 -17.34 -22.85 -11.79
C SER A 639 -18.38 -21.73 -11.64
N GLU A 640 -19.55 -22.01 -11.06
CA GLU A 640 -20.54 -20.98 -10.72
C GLU A 640 -20.06 -20.09 -9.59
N LEU A 641 -19.40 -20.69 -8.59
CA LEU A 641 -18.80 -19.99 -7.47
C LEU A 641 -17.69 -19.02 -7.92
N LYS A 642 -16.73 -19.44 -8.76
CA LYS A 642 -15.75 -18.51 -9.36
C LYS A 642 -16.46 -17.36 -10.08
N ARG A 643 -17.48 -17.67 -10.89
CA ARG A 643 -18.26 -16.66 -11.62
C ARG A 643 -19.05 -15.71 -10.69
N ALA A 644 -19.40 -16.13 -9.47
CA ALA A 644 -19.98 -15.27 -8.45
C ALA A 644 -18.91 -14.39 -7.78
N ILE A 645 -17.74 -14.94 -7.46
CA ILE A 645 -16.58 -14.21 -6.92
C ILE A 645 -16.18 -13.07 -7.87
N ASN A 646 -15.93 -13.35 -9.15
CA ASN A 646 -15.53 -12.34 -10.13
C ASN A 646 -16.58 -11.22 -10.34
N ARG A 647 -17.88 -11.52 -10.23
CA ARG A 647 -18.94 -10.49 -10.24
C ARG A 647 -18.89 -9.61 -8.99
N THR A 648 -18.75 -10.21 -7.82
CA THR A 648 -18.67 -9.46 -6.55
C THR A 648 -17.40 -8.63 -6.50
N ALA A 649 -16.27 -9.14 -7.00
CA ALA A 649 -15.01 -8.42 -7.14
C ALA A 649 -15.19 -7.11 -7.95
N GLY A 650 -15.62 -7.21 -9.21
CA GLY A 650 -15.83 -6.06 -10.10
C GLY A 650 -16.84 -5.04 -9.56
N ALA A 651 -17.92 -5.51 -8.92
CA ALA A 651 -18.95 -4.65 -8.34
C ALA A 651 -18.57 -3.99 -7.00
N THR A 652 -17.63 -4.57 -6.24
CA THR A 652 -17.17 -4.01 -4.95
C THR A 652 -15.84 -3.29 -5.03
N GLY A 653 -15.11 -3.38 -6.14
CA GLY A 653 -13.75 -2.87 -6.28
C GLY A 653 -12.75 -3.58 -5.37
N LEU A 654 -12.96 -4.88 -5.14
CA LEU A 654 -12.02 -5.78 -4.47
C LEU A 654 -11.42 -6.72 -5.53
N GLY A 655 -10.14 -7.07 -5.42
CA GLY A 655 -9.51 -8.02 -6.34
C GLY A 655 -10.18 -9.40 -6.31
N ASP A 656 -10.35 -10.03 -7.48
CA ASP A 656 -10.97 -11.35 -7.58
C ASP A 656 -10.06 -12.45 -6.98
N MET A 657 -8.74 -12.29 -7.11
CA MET A 657 -7.72 -13.08 -6.42
C MET A 657 -7.78 -12.94 -4.90
N LEU A 658 -7.97 -11.72 -4.37
CA LEU A 658 -8.18 -11.50 -2.93
C LEU A 658 -9.43 -12.22 -2.43
N LEU A 659 -10.57 -12.05 -3.11
CA LEU A 659 -11.79 -12.76 -2.72
C LEU A 659 -11.65 -14.28 -2.88
N SER A 660 -10.99 -14.77 -3.93
CA SER A 660 -10.74 -16.21 -4.13
C SER A 660 -9.86 -16.81 -3.04
N ASN A 661 -8.84 -16.08 -2.56
CA ASN A 661 -8.01 -16.51 -1.43
C ASN A 661 -8.79 -16.49 -0.10
N VAL A 662 -9.58 -15.46 0.18
CA VAL A 662 -10.46 -15.42 1.37
C VAL A 662 -11.45 -16.60 1.35
N VAL A 663 -12.06 -16.86 0.19
CA VAL A 663 -12.94 -18.01 -0.01
C VAL A 663 -12.20 -19.33 0.25
N SER A 664 -10.99 -19.51 -0.29
CA SER A 664 -10.20 -20.74 -0.15
C SER A 664 -9.84 -21.02 1.32
N ALA A 665 -9.52 -19.99 2.11
CA ALA A 665 -9.36 -20.12 3.56
C ALA A 665 -10.65 -20.52 4.28
N CYS A 666 -11.80 -19.94 3.88
CA CYS A 666 -13.11 -20.30 4.45
C CYS A 666 -13.50 -21.76 4.17
N ILE A 667 -13.08 -22.29 3.02
CA ILE A 667 -13.26 -23.69 2.62
C ILE A 667 -12.32 -24.63 3.42
N ALA A 668 -11.07 -24.21 3.62
CA ALA A 668 -10.06 -24.98 4.34
C ALA A 668 -10.45 -25.22 5.81
N THR A 669 -10.66 -24.16 6.58
CA THR A 669 -10.84 -24.20 8.05
C THR A 669 -12.18 -23.66 8.56
N SER A 670 -12.90 -22.88 7.76
CA SER A 670 -14.14 -22.15 8.12
C SER A 670 -13.99 -21.10 9.24
N VAL A 671 -12.79 -20.93 9.78
CA VAL A 671 -12.38 -19.86 10.70
C VAL A 671 -11.16 -19.18 10.07
N VAL A 672 -11.25 -17.88 9.76
CA VAL A 672 -10.23 -17.13 8.99
C VAL A 672 -9.98 -15.78 9.64
N GLY A 673 -8.72 -15.42 9.87
CA GLY A 673 -8.35 -14.10 10.37
C GLY A 673 -8.11 -13.09 9.24
N LEU A 674 -8.73 -11.91 9.34
CA LEU A 674 -8.55 -10.81 8.40
C LEU A 674 -7.75 -9.68 9.06
N ILE A 675 -6.69 -9.23 8.40
CA ILE A 675 -5.81 -8.15 8.86
C ILE A 675 -5.83 -7.01 7.83
N GLY A 676 -6.16 -5.80 8.28
CA GLY A 676 -6.24 -4.61 7.44
C GLY A 676 -7.60 -3.92 7.49
N SER A 677 -7.63 -2.67 7.06
CA SER A 677 -8.79 -1.76 7.07
C SER A 677 -9.99 -2.29 6.28
N GLN A 678 -9.77 -3.01 5.16
CA GLN A 678 -10.82 -3.43 4.25
C GLN A 678 -11.66 -4.63 4.75
N HIS A 679 -11.43 -5.13 5.98
CA HIS A 679 -12.12 -6.32 6.50
C HIS A 679 -13.66 -6.21 6.47
N GLY A 680 -14.21 -4.99 6.56
CA GLY A 680 -15.64 -4.73 6.43
C GLY A 680 -16.14 -4.97 5.00
N ARG A 681 -15.47 -4.39 3.99
CA ARG A 681 -15.80 -4.58 2.57
C ARG A 681 -15.73 -6.06 2.20
N VAL A 682 -14.68 -6.76 2.64
CA VAL A 682 -14.50 -8.20 2.41
C VAL A 682 -15.62 -9.02 3.05
N THR A 683 -16.03 -8.69 4.29
CA THR A 683 -17.17 -9.37 4.97
C THR A 683 -18.47 -9.23 4.17
N THR A 684 -18.80 -8.01 3.74
CA THR A 684 -20.03 -7.73 2.98
C THR A 684 -19.99 -8.38 1.59
N ALA A 685 -18.84 -8.34 0.91
CA ALA A 685 -18.63 -9.02 -0.36
C ALA A 685 -18.83 -10.54 -0.24
N LEU A 686 -18.18 -11.16 0.76
CA LEU A 686 -18.28 -12.60 1.01
C LEU A 686 -19.74 -13.03 1.29
N ALA A 687 -20.48 -12.27 2.08
CA ALA A 687 -21.91 -12.52 2.30
C ALA A 687 -22.77 -12.28 1.04
N GLY A 688 -22.43 -11.29 0.21
CA GLY A 688 -23.06 -11.07 -1.10
C GLY A 688 -22.88 -12.25 -2.06
N THR A 689 -21.72 -12.91 -2.03
CA THR A 689 -21.44 -14.11 -2.84
C THR A 689 -22.14 -15.38 -2.32
N LEU A 690 -22.43 -15.49 -1.02
CA LEU A 690 -22.72 -16.80 -0.40
C LEU A 690 -23.97 -16.88 0.46
N ALA A 691 -24.31 -15.80 1.17
CA ALA A 691 -25.30 -15.78 2.24
C ALA A 691 -26.57 -15.02 1.82
N GLY A 692 -26.72 -14.68 0.54
CA GLY A 692 -27.79 -13.80 0.06
C GLY A 692 -27.63 -12.34 0.53
N GLY A 693 -26.41 -11.90 0.82
CA GLY A 693 -26.13 -10.55 1.33
C GLY A 693 -26.42 -10.35 2.83
N VAL A 694 -26.60 -11.43 3.60
CA VAL A 694 -26.82 -11.36 5.05
C VAL A 694 -25.51 -11.58 5.82
N THR A 695 -25.13 -10.62 6.67
CA THR A 695 -24.00 -10.72 7.62
C THR A 695 -24.48 -10.70 9.06
N CYS A 696 -23.66 -11.26 9.95
CA CYS A 696 -23.83 -11.19 11.40
C CYS A 696 -22.52 -10.70 12.03
N GLU A 697 -22.55 -9.54 12.70
CA GLU A 697 -21.39 -9.00 13.43
C GLU A 697 -21.58 -9.16 14.94
N VAL A 698 -20.57 -9.72 15.62
CA VAL A 698 -20.55 -9.93 17.07
C VAL A 698 -19.31 -9.26 17.64
N SER A 699 -19.47 -8.41 18.66
CA SER A 699 -18.35 -7.78 19.36
C SER A 699 -17.88 -8.66 20.51
N ILE A 700 -16.61 -9.04 20.50
CA ILE A 700 -16.00 -9.79 21.60
C ILE A 700 -15.61 -8.84 22.73
N THR A 701 -15.96 -9.24 23.95
CA THR A 701 -15.67 -8.53 25.20
C THR A 701 -15.00 -9.47 26.20
N GLY A 702 -14.16 -8.92 27.09
CA GLY A 702 -13.31 -9.69 28.00
C GLY A 702 -14.03 -10.42 29.14
N ASP A 703 -15.36 -10.43 29.13
CA ASP A 703 -16.24 -11.20 30.00
C ASP A 703 -16.84 -12.46 29.32
N MET A 704 -16.54 -12.71 28.05
CA MET A 704 -16.91 -13.93 27.33
C MET A 704 -15.86 -15.03 27.58
N PHE A 705 -16.23 -16.10 28.29
CA PHE A 705 -15.30 -17.17 28.70
C PHE A 705 -15.62 -18.54 28.09
N GLY A 706 -16.30 -18.56 26.94
CA GLY A 706 -16.45 -19.76 26.11
C GLY A 706 -17.57 -19.67 25.07
N ILE A 707 -17.77 -20.76 24.31
CA ILE A 707 -18.77 -20.79 23.24
C ILE A 707 -20.18 -20.42 23.72
N GLY A 708 -20.54 -20.84 24.95
CA GLY A 708 -21.86 -20.62 25.50
C GLY A 708 -22.20 -19.14 25.66
N ASP A 709 -21.22 -18.31 26.01
CA ASP A 709 -21.37 -16.86 26.14
C ASP A 709 -21.33 -16.17 24.78
N LEU A 710 -20.49 -16.66 23.86
CA LEU A 710 -20.47 -16.21 22.46
C LEU A 710 -21.82 -16.46 21.76
N MET A 711 -22.49 -17.58 22.03
CA MET A 711 -23.84 -17.87 21.51
C MET A 711 -24.94 -16.97 22.14
N LYS A 712 -24.75 -16.52 23.38
CA LYS A 712 -25.61 -15.53 24.08
C LYS A 712 -25.34 -14.08 23.66
N ALA A 713 -24.19 -13.80 23.04
CA ALA A 713 -23.72 -12.46 22.73
C ALA A 713 -24.73 -11.70 21.84
N PRO A 714 -24.90 -10.37 22.04
CA PRO A 714 -25.69 -9.55 21.14
C PRO A 714 -25.03 -9.50 19.76
N ALA A 715 -25.78 -9.90 18.74
CA ALA A 715 -25.36 -9.95 17.35
C ALA A 715 -26.12 -8.90 16.53
N VAL A 716 -25.39 -8.13 15.73
CA VAL A 716 -25.95 -7.19 14.77
C VAL A 716 -26.06 -7.89 13.42
N VAL A 717 -27.28 -8.14 12.98
CA VAL A 717 -27.56 -8.84 11.73
C VAL A 717 -27.97 -7.82 10.67
N HIS A 718 -27.16 -7.69 9.64
CA HIS A 718 -27.42 -6.82 8.49
C HIS A 718 -27.94 -7.66 7.32
N ALA A 719 -29.00 -7.17 6.67
CA ALA A 719 -29.52 -7.67 5.40
C ALA A 719 -29.76 -6.48 4.46
N LEU A 720 -29.99 -6.73 3.17
CA LEU A 720 -30.25 -5.62 2.22
C LEU A 720 -31.42 -4.74 2.70
N GLY A 721 -31.12 -3.49 3.02
CA GLY A 721 -32.09 -2.49 3.47
C GLY A 721 -32.57 -2.62 4.93
N SER A 722 -32.04 -3.55 5.74
CA SER A 722 -32.44 -3.68 7.15
C SER A 722 -31.29 -4.07 8.08
N THR A 723 -31.44 -3.75 9.36
CA THR A 723 -30.51 -4.18 10.42
C THR A 723 -31.34 -4.56 11.64
N SER A 724 -30.99 -5.67 12.28
CA SER A 724 -31.72 -6.26 13.40
C SER A 724 -30.76 -6.76 14.47
N ALA A 725 -31.25 -6.87 15.71
CA ALA A 725 -30.47 -7.37 16.84
C ALA A 725 -31.03 -8.72 17.30
N LEU A 726 -30.18 -9.74 17.33
CA LEU A 726 -30.48 -11.10 17.79
C LEU A 726 -29.41 -11.55 18.79
N SER A 727 -29.52 -12.76 19.36
CA SER A 727 -28.31 -13.46 19.83
C SER A 727 -27.63 -14.19 18.66
N LEU A 728 -26.34 -14.51 18.78
CA LEU A 728 -25.66 -15.33 17.78
C LEU A 728 -26.34 -16.70 17.60
N GLY A 729 -26.82 -17.30 18.69
CA GLY A 729 -27.60 -18.54 18.66
C GLY A 729 -28.94 -18.40 17.93
N ASP A 730 -29.69 -17.32 18.17
CA ASP A 730 -30.95 -17.05 17.45
C ASP A 730 -30.73 -16.80 15.96
N PHE A 731 -29.65 -16.11 15.59
CA PHE A 731 -29.25 -15.93 14.19
C PHE A 731 -28.93 -17.29 13.54
N LEU A 732 -28.15 -18.13 14.21
CA LEU A 732 -27.78 -19.45 13.69
C LEU A 732 -28.98 -20.38 13.52
N ASP A 733 -29.90 -20.41 14.50
CA ASP A 733 -31.16 -21.16 14.37
C ASP A 733 -31.98 -20.67 13.15
N LEU A 734 -32.15 -19.36 12.98
CA LEU A 734 -32.84 -18.77 11.83
C LEU A 734 -32.15 -19.10 10.49
N ARG A 735 -30.82 -19.12 10.43
CA ARG A 735 -30.09 -19.51 9.20
C ARG A 735 -30.23 -20.99 8.89
N ASN A 736 -30.22 -21.85 9.93
CA ASN A 736 -30.46 -23.28 9.79
C ASN A 736 -31.89 -23.58 9.30
N GLU A 737 -32.91 -22.89 9.78
CA GLU A 737 -34.29 -22.98 9.26
C GLU A 737 -34.40 -22.62 7.78
N THR A 738 -33.57 -21.70 7.30
CA THR A 738 -33.52 -21.30 5.87
C THR A 738 -32.58 -22.14 4.99
N GLU A 739 -31.84 -23.09 5.58
CA GLU A 739 -30.79 -23.91 4.93
C GLU A 739 -29.68 -23.11 4.20
N CYS A 740 -29.45 -21.86 4.62
CA CYS A 740 -28.58 -20.91 3.93
C CYS A 740 -27.21 -20.75 4.63
N ALA A 741 -26.17 -20.45 3.85
CA ALA A 741 -24.83 -20.15 4.40
C ALA A 741 -24.85 -18.99 5.41
N SER A 742 -23.96 -19.04 6.41
CA SER A 742 -23.82 -18.04 7.47
C SER A 742 -22.42 -17.41 7.42
N VAL A 743 -22.36 -16.09 7.21
CA VAL A 743 -21.11 -15.31 7.31
C VAL A 743 -21.18 -14.48 8.60
N ILE A 744 -20.35 -14.87 9.57
CA ILE A 744 -20.28 -14.27 10.90
C ILE A 744 -18.91 -13.60 11.05
N LYS A 745 -18.90 -12.39 11.60
CA LYS A 745 -17.70 -11.58 11.82
C LYS A 745 -17.54 -11.32 13.32
N LEU A 746 -16.45 -11.82 13.89
CA LEU A 746 -16.12 -11.66 15.30
C LEU A 746 -15.13 -10.49 15.43
N LEU A 747 -15.56 -9.41 16.09
CA LEU A 747 -14.80 -8.17 16.22
C LEU A 747 -13.93 -8.17 17.47
N GLY A 748 -12.61 -8.09 17.28
CA GLY A 748 -11.63 -8.03 18.37
C GLY A 748 -11.50 -9.35 19.13
N VAL A 749 -11.32 -10.45 18.40
CA VAL A 749 -11.28 -11.82 18.94
C VAL A 749 -10.26 -12.00 20.06
N ASN A 750 -9.13 -11.31 19.98
CA ASN A 750 -8.09 -11.31 21.00
C ASN A 750 -8.39 -10.44 22.24
N ARG A 751 -9.64 -9.97 22.44
CA ARG A 751 -10.09 -9.29 23.68
C ARG A 751 -10.52 -10.25 24.79
N ALA A 752 -10.76 -11.50 24.44
CA ALA A 752 -10.96 -12.62 25.36
C ALA A 752 -9.89 -13.70 25.08
N PRO A 753 -9.62 -14.64 26.00
CA PRO A 753 -8.60 -15.66 25.80
C PRO A 753 -9.01 -16.61 24.64
N PRO A 754 -8.31 -16.61 23.49
CA PRO A 754 -8.81 -17.25 22.26
C PRO A 754 -9.04 -18.76 22.39
N GLU A 755 -8.28 -19.42 23.26
CA GLU A 755 -8.39 -20.84 23.60
C GLU A 755 -9.74 -21.24 24.22
N THR A 756 -10.52 -20.29 24.74
CA THR A 756 -11.83 -20.58 25.35
C THR A 756 -12.95 -20.86 24.33
N PHE A 757 -12.78 -20.48 23.05
CA PHE A 757 -13.82 -20.70 22.02
C PHE A 757 -13.30 -21.03 20.61
N LEU A 758 -12.09 -20.60 20.21
CA LEU A 758 -11.57 -20.91 18.87
C LEU A 758 -11.39 -22.42 18.59
N PRO A 759 -10.96 -23.29 19.54
CA PRO A 759 -10.89 -24.74 19.30
C PRO A 759 -12.24 -25.34 18.90
N GLU A 760 -13.32 -24.89 19.55
CA GLU A 760 -14.66 -25.38 19.27
C GLU A 760 -15.19 -24.87 17.93
N LEU A 761 -14.98 -23.59 17.60
CA LEU A 761 -15.32 -23.03 16.28
C LEU A 761 -14.59 -23.76 15.13
N LEU A 762 -13.31 -24.10 15.31
CA LEU A 762 -12.55 -24.90 14.36
C LEU A 762 -13.12 -26.32 14.20
N ALA A 763 -13.62 -26.94 15.29
CA ALA A 763 -14.26 -28.25 15.24
C ALA A 763 -15.59 -28.24 14.45
N LEU A 764 -16.37 -27.15 14.50
CA LEU A 764 -17.56 -26.99 13.65
C LEU A 764 -17.21 -27.06 12.17
N GLY A 765 -16.15 -26.34 11.77
CA GLY A 765 -15.63 -26.33 10.42
C GLY A 765 -15.12 -27.70 9.96
N GLN A 766 -14.86 -28.64 10.87
CA GLN A 766 -14.40 -30.00 10.54
C GLN A 766 -15.58 -30.99 10.48
N SER A 767 -16.53 -30.88 11.41
CA SER A 767 -17.70 -31.75 11.51
C SER A 767 -19.00 -30.93 11.57
N PRO A 768 -19.71 -30.71 10.45
CA PRO A 768 -21.00 -30.02 10.43
C PRO A 768 -22.13 -30.81 11.13
N LYS A 769 -21.87 -32.04 11.60
CA LYS A 769 -22.83 -32.87 12.35
C LYS A 769 -22.75 -32.66 13.87
N THR A 770 -21.73 -31.96 14.37
CA THR A 770 -21.63 -31.55 15.77
C THR A 770 -22.44 -30.28 16.00
N GLY A 771 -23.34 -30.30 16.98
CA GLY A 771 -24.15 -29.15 17.37
C GLY A 771 -23.63 -28.49 18.65
N ILE A 772 -23.78 -27.16 18.75
CA ILE A 772 -23.43 -26.41 19.97
C ILE A 772 -24.64 -26.31 20.86
N GLY A 773 -24.44 -26.63 22.14
CA GLY A 773 -25.38 -26.32 23.22
C GLY A 773 -24.99 -25.05 23.97
N TRP A 774 -25.97 -24.20 24.28
CA TRP A 774 -25.82 -23.07 25.20
C TRP A 774 -27.08 -22.92 26.08
N ILE A 775 -26.92 -22.29 27.24
CA ILE A 775 -28.05 -21.85 28.06
C ILE A 775 -28.41 -20.43 27.63
N ASP A 776 -29.68 -20.18 27.31
CA ASP A 776 -30.17 -18.91 26.79
C ASP A 776 -30.39 -17.84 27.90
N LYS A 777 -30.90 -16.66 27.52
CA LYS A 777 -31.14 -15.55 28.46
C LYS A 777 -32.32 -15.77 29.42
N LYS A 778 -33.12 -16.84 29.23
CA LYS A 778 -34.19 -17.28 30.15
C LYS A 778 -33.74 -18.40 31.08
N GLY A 779 -32.58 -19.01 30.83
CA GLY A 779 -32.11 -20.21 31.50
C GLY A 779 -32.51 -21.52 30.78
N GLU A 780 -33.03 -21.44 29.56
CA GLU A 780 -33.43 -22.62 28.78
C GLU A 780 -32.23 -23.19 28.00
N MET A 781 -32.11 -24.52 27.98
CA MET A 781 -31.02 -25.23 27.32
C MET A 781 -31.32 -25.37 25.81
N ARG A 782 -30.63 -24.58 24.96
CA ARG A 782 -30.79 -24.56 23.50
C ARG A 782 -29.61 -25.20 22.79
N CYS A 783 -29.88 -25.92 21.70
CA CYS A 783 -28.86 -26.61 20.93
C CYS A 783 -29.14 -26.44 19.43
N THR A 784 -28.15 -25.94 18.70
CA THR A 784 -28.23 -25.71 17.24
C THR A 784 -27.39 -26.73 16.49
N ARG A 785 -27.81 -27.12 15.29
CA ARG A 785 -27.06 -28.00 14.39
C ARG A 785 -26.92 -27.30 13.04
N PHE A 786 -25.68 -27.16 12.60
CA PHE A 786 -25.33 -26.40 11.40
C PHE A 786 -25.77 -27.13 10.12
N ALA A 787 -26.91 -26.73 9.57
CA ALA A 787 -27.47 -27.29 8.35
C ALA A 787 -26.86 -26.66 7.07
N GLY A 788 -26.39 -25.41 7.18
CA GLY A 788 -25.70 -24.67 6.12
C GLY A 788 -24.24 -24.35 6.47
N PRO A 789 -23.39 -24.06 5.46
CA PRO A 789 -21.99 -23.74 5.68
C PRO A 789 -21.85 -22.46 6.49
N THR A 790 -21.14 -22.54 7.61
CA THR A 790 -20.98 -21.43 8.56
C THR A 790 -19.50 -21.03 8.60
N VAL A 791 -19.25 -19.73 8.45
CA VAL A 791 -17.91 -19.13 8.30
C VAL A 791 -17.73 -18.04 9.35
N PHE A 792 -16.62 -18.10 10.08
CA PHE A 792 -16.22 -17.12 11.09
C PHE A 792 -15.02 -16.31 10.58
N LEU A 793 -15.25 -15.03 10.29
CA LEU A 793 -14.22 -14.05 10.00
C LEU A 793 -13.78 -13.37 11.29
N LEU A 794 -12.52 -13.54 11.67
CA LEU A 794 -11.94 -12.95 12.88
C LEU A 794 -11.29 -11.60 12.53
N SER A 795 -11.59 -10.55 13.28
CA SER A 795 -10.75 -9.35 13.31
C SER A 795 -10.05 -9.22 14.66
N PHE A 796 -8.85 -8.64 14.62
CA PHE A 796 -7.97 -8.48 15.78
C PHE A 796 -7.80 -7.00 16.12
N VAL A 797 -7.47 -6.70 17.38
CA VAL A 797 -7.24 -5.35 17.89
C VAL A 797 -5.85 -5.30 18.51
N GLY A 798 -5.09 -4.22 18.28
CA GLY A 798 -3.83 -3.98 18.98
C GLY A 798 -4.05 -3.23 20.30
N GLY A 799 -3.25 -3.53 21.33
CA GLY A 799 -3.31 -2.83 22.60
C GLY A 799 -2.66 -3.58 23.78
N LYS A 800 -2.77 -3.01 24.97
CA LYS A 800 -2.30 -3.62 26.23
C LYS A 800 -3.34 -4.52 26.92
N SER A 801 -4.55 -4.60 26.37
CA SER A 801 -5.71 -5.31 26.95
C SER A 801 -6.20 -6.38 25.99
N THR A 802 -5.27 -7.18 25.48
CA THR A 802 -5.52 -8.25 24.52
C THR A 802 -4.63 -9.45 24.81
N PHE A 803 -5.11 -10.64 24.49
CA PHE A 803 -4.43 -11.91 24.69
C PHE A 803 -3.66 -12.30 23.42
N PRO A 804 -2.44 -12.87 23.53
CA PRO A 804 -1.77 -13.49 22.40
C PRO A 804 -2.55 -14.74 21.93
N MET A 805 -2.28 -15.20 20.72
CA MET A 805 -2.90 -16.39 20.15
C MET A 805 -1.97 -17.60 20.35
N PRO A 806 -2.35 -18.63 21.13
CA PRO A 806 -1.50 -19.79 21.40
C PRO A 806 -0.99 -20.45 20.12
N ALA A 807 0.26 -20.93 20.12
CA ALA A 807 0.95 -21.41 18.92
C ALA A 807 0.17 -22.48 18.13
N THR A 808 -0.59 -23.34 18.82
CA THR A 808 -1.46 -24.39 18.24
C THR A 808 -2.72 -23.85 17.55
N LEU A 809 -3.21 -22.67 17.94
CA LEU A 809 -4.31 -21.96 17.27
C LEU A 809 -3.79 -21.02 16.19
N ALA A 810 -2.62 -20.41 16.43
CA ALA A 810 -1.90 -19.60 15.45
C ALA A 810 -1.62 -20.39 14.16
N SER A 811 -1.19 -21.66 14.29
CA SER A 811 -0.94 -22.57 13.17
C SER A 811 -2.22 -23.11 12.51
N ALA A 812 -3.33 -23.23 13.24
CA ALA A 812 -4.57 -23.82 12.73
C ALA A 812 -5.47 -22.84 11.95
N ILE A 813 -5.24 -21.52 12.06
CA ILE A 813 -6.10 -20.48 11.48
C ILE A 813 -5.33 -19.71 10.39
N PRO A 814 -5.79 -19.66 9.13
CA PRO A 814 -5.18 -18.83 8.10
C PRO A 814 -5.38 -17.33 8.39
N LEU A 815 -4.33 -16.55 8.14
CA LEU A 815 -4.37 -15.08 8.14
C LEU A 815 -4.31 -14.56 6.70
N ILE A 816 -5.20 -13.62 6.38
CA ILE A 816 -5.21 -12.93 5.09
C ILE A 816 -5.17 -11.41 5.32
N GLN A 817 -4.21 -10.76 4.67
CA GLN A 817 -4.14 -9.31 4.57
C GLN A 817 -5.13 -8.84 3.48
N VAL A 818 -5.91 -7.80 3.77
CA VAL A 818 -7.04 -7.37 2.92
C VAL A 818 -6.91 -5.97 2.32
N ASP A 819 -5.86 -5.22 2.67
CA ASP A 819 -5.63 -3.87 2.12
C ASP A 819 -4.82 -3.90 0.82
N GLN A 820 -3.91 -4.87 0.70
CA GLN A 820 -3.18 -5.21 -0.51
C GLN A 820 -3.79 -6.48 -1.10
N GLY A 821 -4.32 -6.39 -2.32
CA GLY A 821 -4.75 -7.58 -3.03
C GLY A 821 -3.54 -8.45 -3.37
N TRP A 822 -3.65 -9.76 -3.13
CA TRP A 822 -2.91 -10.74 -3.92
C TRP A 822 -3.20 -10.41 -5.39
N LEU A 823 -2.16 -10.07 -6.15
CA LEU A 823 -2.32 -9.08 -7.22
C LEU A 823 -3.28 -9.50 -8.33
N SER A 824 -4.10 -8.55 -8.76
CA SER A 824 -5.10 -8.68 -9.83
C SER A 824 -5.30 -7.30 -10.47
N GLU A 825 -5.21 -7.21 -11.80
CA GLU A 825 -5.49 -5.96 -12.52
C GLU A 825 -6.96 -5.54 -12.32
N GLY A 826 -7.16 -4.30 -11.85
CA GLY A 826 -8.44 -3.84 -11.32
C GLY A 826 -9.48 -3.46 -12.38
N ILE A 827 -10.15 -4.44 -12.98
CA ILE A 827 -11.29 -4.19 -13.87
C ILE A 827 -12.52 -3.75 -13.05
N THR A 828 -12.69 -2.44 -12.87
CA THR A 828 -13.87 -1.85 -12.24
C THR A 828 -15.08 -1.90 -13.17
N THR A 829 -16.16 -2.58 -12.76
CA THR A 829 -17.43 -2.61 -13.50
C THR A 829 -18.58 -2.17 -12.60
N HIS A 830 -19.15 -1.00 -12.88
CA HIS A 830 -20.15 -0.32 -12.03
C HIS A 830 -21.55 -0.99 -12.00
N ALA A 831 -21.66 -2.28 -12.32
CA ALA A 831 -22.91 -3.03 -12.25
C ALA A 831 -23.14 -3.56 -10.80
N PRO A 832 -24.29 -3.28 -10.16
CA PRO A 832 -24.57 -3.80 -8.83
C PRO A 832 -24.71 -5.34 -8.86
N ALA A 833 -23.80 -6.05 -8.17
CA ALA A 833 -23.82 -7.50 -8.11
C ALA A 833 -25.12 -8.00 -7.45
N ARG A 834 -25.82 -8.91 -8.14
CA ARG A 834 -26.92 -9.68 -7.53
C ARG A 834 -26.35 -10.65 -6.51
N SER A 835 -26.90 -10.63 -5.30
CA SER A 835 -26.57 -11.57 -4.24
C SER A 835 -26.77 -13.02 -4.69
N SER A 836 -25.77 -13.87 -4.46
CA SER A 836 -25.80 -15.31 -4.70
C SER A 836 -25.87 -16.06 -3.37
N ILE A 837 -26.17 -17.36 -3.42
CA ILE A 837 -26.33 -18.17 -2.21
C ILE A 837 -25.78 -19.58 -2.37
N VAL A 838 -25.23 -20.13 -1.29
CA VAL A 838 -24.98 -21.57 -1.15
C VAL A 838 -26.07 -22.14 -0.24
N LYS A 839 -26.79 -23.15 -0.71
CA LYS A 839 -27.89 -23.83 0.01
C LYS A 839 -27.57 -25.30 0.22
N THR A 840 -27.83 -25.79 1.44
CA THR A 840 -27.68 -27.19 1.90
C THR A 840 -26.33 -27.86 1.66
N ALA A 841 -25.75 -28.42 2.73
CA ALA A 841 -24.40 -29.00 2.73
C ALA A 841 -23.30 -27.95 2.45
N GLY A 842 -22.05 -28.31 2.73
CA GLY A 842 -20.94 -27.36 2.77
C GLY A 842 -20.40 -27.00 1.39
N TRP A 843 -19.48 -26.03 1.36
CA TRP A 843 -18.62 -25.83 0.19
C TRP A 843 -17.80 -27.08 -0.16
N ARG A 844 -17.61 -27.97 0.82
CA ARG A 844 -16.98 -29.30 0.66
C ARG A 844 -17.93 -30.34 0.06
N ASP A 845 -19.14 -29.95 -0.30
CA ASP A 845 -20.14 -30.76 -0.99
C ASP A 845 -20.46 -30.18 -2.39
N LEU A 846 -19.84 -29.05 -2.77
CA LEU A 846 -19.64 -28.70 -4.18
C LEU A 846 -18.75 -29.80 -4.79
N PRO A 847 -19.19 -30.56 -5.82
CA PRO A 847 -18.58 -31.84 -6.17
C PRO A 847 -17.07 -31.79 -6.42
N GLU A 848 -16.59 -30.74 -7.12
CA GLU A 848 -15.17 -30.61 -7.47
C GLU A 848 -14.29 -30.34 -6.25
N ILE A 849 -14.78 -29.50 -5.33
CA ILE A 849 -14.07 -29.08 -4.11
C ILE A 849 -14.13 -30.19 -3.06
N GLY A 850 -15.27 -30.88 -2.96
CA GLY A 850 -15.45 -32.02 -2.07
C GLY A 850 -14.54 -33.19 -2.41
N GLU A 851 -14.46 -33.58 -3.68
CA GLU A 851 -13.57 -34.66 -4.10
C GLU A 851 -12.09 -34.31 -3.88
N ALA A 852 -11.69 -33.05 -4.12
CA ALA A 852 -10.33 -32.60 -3.87
C ALA A 852 -9.98 -32.64 -2.36
N LEU A 853 -10.85 -32.10 -1.49
CA LEU A 853 -10.62 -32.05 -0.04
C LEU A 853 -10.76 -33.41 0.66
N ALA A 854 -11.46 -34.37 0.07
CA ALA A 854 -11.56 -35.75 0.58
C ALA A 854 -10.25 -36.54 0.41
N ARG A 855 -9.33 -36.08 -0.44
CA ARG A 855 -8.00 -36.68 -0.66
C ARG A 855 -6.96 -36.20 0.37
N VAL A 856 -7.26 -35.16 1.15
CA VAL A 856 -6.34 -34.58 2.13
C VAL A 856 -6.63 -35.14 3.53
N PRO A 857 -5.63 -35.65 4.27
CA PRO A 857 -5.81 -36.12 5.64
C PRO A 857 -6.45 -35.07 6.57
N VAL A 858 -7.18 -35.54 7.57
CA VAL A 858 -7.87 -34.69 8.55
C VAL A 858 -7.22 -34.86 9.92
N ASP A 859 -6.15 -34.08 10.15
CA ASP A 859 -5.71 -33.69 11.48
C ASP A 859 -5.63 -32.15 11.49
N SER A 860 -6.30 -31.53 12.46
CA SER A 860 -6.45 -30.08 12.58
C SER A 860 -5.34 -29.39 13.37
N ALA A 861 -4.49 -30.15 14.07
CA ALA A 861 -3.33 -29.58 14.78
C ALA A 861 -2.13 -29.32 13.85
N ALA A 862 -2.10 -29.96 12.67
CA ALA A 862 -1.01 -29.86 11.70
C ALA A 862 -1.28 -28.74 10.67
N PRO A 863 -0.57 -27.58 10.71
CA PRO A 863 -0.74 -26.50 9.74
C PRO A 863 -0.58 -26.92 8.28
N GLU A 864 0.24 -27.93 8.01
CA GLU A 864 0.49 -28.48 6.67
C GLU A 864 -0.77 -29.03 6.01
N HIS A 865 -1.72 -29.59 6.78
CA HIS A 865 -3.03 -29.96 6.25
C HIS A 865 -3.88 -28.73 5.93
N GLY A 866 -3.75 -27.63 6.69
CA GLY A 866 -4.39 -26.35 6.40
C GLY A 866 -3.90 -25.76 5.07
N GLU A 867 -2.58 -25.72 4.87
CA GLU A 867 -1.92 -25.28 3.63
C GLU A 867 -2.41 -26.07 2.41
N VAL A 868 -2.40 -27.41 2.48
CA VAL A 868 -2.84 -28.28 1.37
C VAL A 868 -4.35 -28.14 1.10
N ARG A 869 -5.19 -28.03 2.14
CA ARG A 869 -6.64 -27.80 1.97
C ARG A 869 -6.95 -26.45 1.33
N PHE A 870 -6.19 -25.41 1.65
CA PHE A 870 -6.27 -24.12 0.97
C PHE A 870 -5.89 -24.27 -0.51
N ALA A 871 -4.74 -24.91 -0.79
CA ALA A 871 -4.22 -25.03 -2.15
C ALA A 871 -5.15 -25.81 -3.08
N GLU A 872 -5.74 -26.92 -2.64
CA GLU A 872 -6.72 -27.67 -3.43
C GLU A 872 -8.01 -26.85 -3.66
N ALA A 873 -8.49 -26.12 -2.65
CA ALA A 873 -9.66 -25.24 -2.80
C ALA A 873 -9.41 -24.09 -3.80
N ALA A 874 -8.24 -23.45 -3.72
CA ALA A 874 -7.80 -22.39 -4.64
C ALA A 874 -7.65 -22.92 -6.08
N ALA A 875 -7.10 -24.12 -6.25
CA ALA A 875 -6.99 -24.78 -7.56
C ALA A 875 -8.37 -25.10 -8.18
N CYS A 876 -9.35 -25.54 -7.38
CA CYS A 876 -10.75 -25.71 -7.84
C CYS A 876 -11.43 -24.40 -8.24
N LEU A 877 -10.98 -23.26 -7.70
CA LEU A 877 -11.38 -21.91 -8.14
C LEU A 877 -10.54 -21.39 -9.30
N GLY A 878 -9.67 -22.21 -9.89
CA GLY A 878 -8.87 -21.89 -11.06
C GLY A 878 -7.83 -20.80 -10.80
N ILE A 879 -7.18 -20.83 -9.63
CA ILE A 879 -5.84 -20.27 -9.40
C ILE A 879 -4.82 -21.32 -9.89
N GLU A 880 -3.64 -20.93 -10.39
CA GLU A 880 -2.63 -21.91 -10.81
C GLU A 880 -2.17 -22.74 -9.59
N ARG A 881 -1.86 -24.03 -9.78
CA ARG A 881 -1.51 -24.93 -8.67
C ARG A 881 -0.22 -24.51 -7.93
N SER A 882 0.67 -23.81 -8.62
CA SER A 882 1.86 -23.13 -8.07
C SER A 882 1.47 -22.02 -7.08
N ASP A 883 0.74 -21.01 -7.56
CA ASP A 883 0.24 -19.88 -6.77
C ASP A 883 -0.68 -20.33 -5.63
N ALA A 884 -1.54 -21.32 -5.86
CA ALA A 884 -2.42 -21.89 -4.85
C ALA A 884 -1.66 -22.49 -3.66
N ILE A 885 -0.50 -23.14 -3.92
CA ILE A 885 0.42 -23.60 -2.87
C ILE A 885 1.09 -22.40 -2.19
N ALA A 886 1.59 -21.44 -2.97
CA ALA A 886 2.26 -20.25 -2.44
C ALA A 886 1.35 -19.44 -1.49
N HIS A 887 0.09 -19.22 -1.90
CA HIS A 887 -0.94 -18.54 -1.13
C HIS A 887 -1.33 -19.33 0.13
N GLY A 888 -1.39 -20.67 0.06
CA GLY A 888 -1.62 -21.53 1.21
C GLY A 888 -0.49 -21.41 2.25
N VAL A 889 0.76 -21.59 1.83
CA VAL A 889 1.95 -21.44 2.70
C VAL A 889 1.96 -20.06 3.36
N LEU A 890 1.76 -18.99 2.58
CA LEU A 890 1.74 -17.62 3.09
C LEU A 890 0.61 -17.41 4.10
N ALA A 891 -0.63 -17.81 3.81
CA ALA A 891 -1.76 -17.60 4.73
C ALA A 891 -1.56 -18.28 6.10
N PHE A 892 -0.94 -19.47 6.13
CA PHE A 892 -0.70 -20.22 7.36
C PHE A 892 0.61 -19.89 8.08
N ARG A 893 1.65 -19.38 7.39
CA ARG A 893 2.98 -19.14 8.00
C ARG A 893 3.41 -17.68 8.11
N ILE A 894 2.81 -16.75 7.36
CA ILE A 894 3.20 -15.33 7.42
C ILE A 894 2.99 -14.75 8.83
N GLY A 895 3.96 -13.96 9.29
CA GLY A 895 3.98 -13.40 10.63
C GLY A 895 4.29 -14.39 11.76
N ARG A 896 4.59 -15.66 11.45
CA ARG A 896 4.85 -16.74 12.44
C ARG A 896 6.18 -17.45 12.21
N GLU A 897 6.58 -17.57 10.95
CA GLU A 897 7.89 -18.08 10.54
C GLU A 897 8.73 -16.95 9.93
N ASP A 898 10.05 -17.04 10.08
CA ASP A 898 10.98 -16.10 9.43
C ASP A 898 10.81 -16.13 7.91
N ARG A 899 10.99 -14.96 7.29
CA ARG A 899 10.84 -14.78 5.84
C ARG A 899 11.65 -15.79 5.02
N SER A 900 12.86 -16.14 5.45
CA SER A 900 13.73 -17.14 4.81
C SER A 900 13.21 -18.58 4.92
N ALA A 901 12.51 -18.93 6.00
CA ALA A 901 11.86 -20.23 6.15
C ALA A 901 10.61 -20.35 5.27
N ILE A 902 9.88 -19.24 5.09
CA ILE A 902 8.76 -19.14 4.15
C ILE A 902 9.26 -19.24 2.71
N GLU A 903 10.23 -18.41 2.31
CA GLU A 903 10.79 -18.39 0.95
C GLU A 903 11.37 -19.74 0.51
N ALA A 904 11.96 -20.52 1.43
CA ALA A 904 12.43 -21.89 1.16
C ALA A 904 11.31 -22.93 0.90
N ARG A 905 10.05 -22.58 1.16
CA ARG A 905 8.86 -23.44 0.98
C ARG A 905 7.97 -23.00 -0.18
N LEU A 906 8.21 -21.82 -0.75
CA LEU A 906 7.46 -21.32 -1.90
C LEU A 906 8.01 -21.94 -3.21
N PRO A 907 7.15 -22.19 -4.22
CA PRO A 907 7.62 -22.27 -5.61
C PRO A 907 8.27 -20.93 -6.01
N ALA A 908 9.08 -20.93 -7.08
CA ALA A 908 9.92 -19.81 -7.49
C ALA A 908 9.22 -18.44 -7.38
N VAL A 909 9.65 -17.63 -6.39
CA VAL A 909 8.87 -16.51 -5.88
C VAL A 909 8.71 -15.42 -6.94
N THR A 910 7.47 -15.16 -7.36
CA THR A 910 7.13 -14.10 -8.31
C THR A 910 7.39 -12.71 -7.71
N ALA A 911 7.43 -11.69 -8.57
CA ALA A 911 7.50 -10.30 -8.13
C ALA A 911 6.27 -9.93 -7.26
N ASP A 912 5.12 -10.52 -7.56
CA ASP A 912 3.83 -10.22 -6.92
C ASP A 912 3.75 -10.76 -5.49
N LEU A 913 4.27 -11.97 -5.26
CA LEU A 913 4.39 -12.56 -3.91
C LEU A 913 5.31 -11.73 -3.01
N ASN A 914 6.33 -11.08 -3.58
CA ASN A 914 7.19 -10.14 -2.85
C ASN A 914 6.47 -8.86 -2.42
N VAL A 915 5.47 -8.38 -3.17
CA VAL A 915 4.64 -7.23 -2.77
C VAL A 915 3.75 -7.60 -1.58
N TYR A 916 3.13 -8.78 -1.61
CA TYR A 916 2.31 -9.27 -0.50
C TYR A 916 3.13 -9.50 0.79
N LEU A 917 4.34 -10.05 0.68
CA LEU A 917 5.28 -10.18 1.82
C LEU A 917 5.60 -8.80 2.44
N LYS A 918 5.93 -7.80 1.62
CA LYS A 918 6.21 -6.42 2.09
C LYS A 918 5.01 -5.76 2.80
N ALA A 919 3.77 -6.17 2.51
CA ALA A 919 2.61 -5.63 3.22
C ALA A 919 2.64 -5.95 4.73
N PHE A 920 3.19 -7.10 5.12
CA PHE A 920 3.37 -7.50 6.53
C PHE A 920 4.58 -6.85 7.21
N GLU A 921 5.53 -6.31 6.44
CA GLU A 921 6.67 -5.52 6.94
C GLU A 921 6.23 -4.09 7.37
N SER A 922 4.99 -3.68 7.08
CA SER A 922 4.44 -2.38 7.51
C SER A 922 4.23 -2.30 9.03
N ILE A 923 4.59 -1.16 9.63
CA ILE A 923 4.69 -1.00 11.09
C ILE A 923 3.40 -1.37 11.84
N GLU A 924 2.23 -0.99 11.33
CA GLU A 924 0.94 -1.26 11.98
C GLU A 924 0.59 -2.76 11.94
N ILE A 925 0.83 -3.43 10.81
CA ILE A 925 0.58 -4.87 10.67
C ILE A 925 1.63 -5.67 11.46
N ALA A 926 2.91 -5.34 11.33
CA ALA A 926 3.99 -5.96 12.10
C ALA A 926 3.76 -5.82 13.61
N SER A 927 3.30 -4.65 14.09
CA SER A 927 2.98 -4.46 15.51
C SER A 927 1.81 -5.33 15.98
N LEU A 928 0.74 -5.44 15.18
CA LEU A 928 -0.41 -6.30 15.48
C LEU A 928 -0.04 -7.78 15.45
N VAL A 929 0.70 -8.21 14.43
CA VAL A 929 1.20 -9.58 14.26
C VAL A 929 2.13 -9.97 15.41
N ASN A 930 3.06 -9.10 15.80
CA ASN A 930 3.92 -9.30 16.96
C ASN A 930 3.13 -9.35 18.27
N GLN A 931 2.03 -8.60 18.42
CA GLN A 931 1.15 -8.70 19.60
C GLN A 931 0.31 -9.99 19.61
N LEU A 932 -0.02 -10.54 18.44
CA LEU A 932 -0.76 -11.80 18.30
C LEU A 932 0.12 -13.04 18.49
N PHE A 933 1.39 -12.99 18.08
CA PHE A 933 2.29 -14.14 18.04
C PHE A 933 3.59 -13.97 18.85
N ALA A 934 3.67 -12.95 19.71
CA ALA A 934 4.77 -12.86 20.68
C ALA A 934 4.87 -14.18 21.48
N PRO A 935 6.08 -14.74 21.64
CA PRO A 935 6.26 -15.87 22.56
C PRO A 935 5.84 -15.44 23.96
N GLU A 936 5.18 -16.33 24.69
CA GLU A 936 4.80 -16.10 26.08
C GLU A 936 6.05 -15.77 26.91
N ILE A 937 6.18 -14.50 27.31
CA ILE A 937 7.10 -14.13 28.39
C ILE A 937 6.46 -14.65 29.67
N ALA A 938 6.81 -15.90 30.01
CA ALA A 938 6.31 -16.58 31.20
C ALA A 938 6.58 -15.74 32.46
N ALA A 939 5.58 -15.70 33.35
CA ALA A 939 5.62 -15.04 34.65
C ALA A 939 6.16 -15.98 35.75
#